data_AF-A0A0F9GU58-F1
#
_entry.id   AF-A0A0F9GU58-F1
#
_cell.length_a   1.000
_cell.length_b   1.000
_cell.length_c   1.000
_cell.angle_alpha   90.00
_cell.angle_beta   90.00
_cell.angle_gamma   90.00
#
_symmetry.space_group_name_H-M   'P 1'
#
loop_
_entity.id
_entity.type
_entity.pdbx_description
1 polymer ?
#
loop_
_entity_poly.entity_id
_entity_poly.type
_entity_poly.pdbx_seq_one_letter_code
_entity_poly.pdbx_strand_id
1 'polypeptide(L)'
;MLVVIDLPPWHVLAGEQREQGSTLDAADDVDGHLVEMLRQPAHRVDEAPGCIRVFDVRLFLEVGPSANLTGFVEDTMRGRDSLALALDSRRHGGIGHFLQSLGRLWVAGRDFDAGALFAGRGLGEVDLATDPAPRRIRHIDNALNFVRLPDQVASELAAALAMRSGPGGALAPEGQASVLPEGQASVPPEGQANVPPPEGQASVPPEAQADAAPAPLAAPDTWAEPDTWPEPDTWPEPETQGWQPPLLHRLDDTTPGQLTAETDFDPLSDPFIAQHVLYAAQVSDLDAAAMALPVLPLAVSLEMVVEAAAVLTGALAQRIEKVRARDWIAFDNGPETLTTQAVTLAPDADGATRVAVRILRGATLLFEAEAVLGAAPELHPLPPLGAPRAPLWSDDQLYTTGMFHGPLFQGVGRLLEWDEGGLDAELADLPLAGFFGDSPGGGAEGLLLNPALLDQIGHVTAFWIAQGAGTDFSSFPSSIERIDLGDARAEAVGGVRLAGRIGYRDAEDRPAAGPQEARFLQGDFLCTAPDGTLLMRASGWRDRFFRVPHSFYEARYRPREAWYGAPIQAPFEAQPDDVLVWSVPAFPHGFLEDAGGIWTRVLAATVLSQAERATWRGFTGPAKRRRDWLMGRIALKEAARAWILTHYGLALLPADLEFAVAEGGKPYLAAEGPAALGLTPESLPELSLAHAGGAAVAVAAPPGRPVGIDMELLAGLGGAEARARLSDGAFAAGERALLGLDAPDAPDAPGSAGLLLSGWCAKEAAAKALGQGLNGRPRSFVLQAVAAGHRTADIATPDAGVLRVALARQEDAILALALL
;
A
#
# COMPACT_ATOMS: atom_id res chain seq x y z
N MET A 1 -22.81 -2.36 27.42
CA MET A 1 -24.17 -2.23 27.97
C MET A 1 -25.08 -1.66 26.88
N LEU A 2 -26.22 -2.26 26.59
CA LEU A 2 -27.12 -1.80 25.53
C LEU A 2 -28.26 -0.98 26.15
N VAL A 3 -28.49 0.24 25.65
CA VAL A 3 -29.55 1.14 26.10
C VAL A 3 -30.60 1.25 24.98
N VAL A 4 -31.86 0.99 25.33
CA VAL A 4 -33.03 1.07 24.44
C VAL A 4 -33.67 2.45 24.61
N ILE A 5 -33.82 3.21 23.53
CA ILE A 5 -34.23 4.62 23.62
C ILE A 5 -35.44 4.85 22.72
N ASP A 6 -36.66 4.74 23.26
CA ASP A 6 -37.82 5.22 22.49
C ASP A 6 -38.84 6.14 23.20
N LEU A 7 -38.96 6.22 24.52
CA LEU A 7 -39.63 7.33 25.23
C LEU A 7 -39.12 7.44 26.68
N PRO A 8 -39.10 8.63 27.31
CA PRO A 8 -38.72 8.77 28.72
C PRO A 8 -39.74 8.05 29.65
N PRO A 9 -39.29 7.34 30.70
CA PRO A 9 -37.91 7.25 31.20
C PRO A 9 -37.10 6.11 30.55
N TRP A 10 -35.76 6.23 30.60
CA TRP A 10 -34.82 5.30 29.99
C TRP A 10 -34.91 3.90 30.62
N HIS A 11 -35.02 2.86 29.79
CA HIS A 11 -34.99 1.48 30.26
C HIS A 11 -33.62 0.85 29.98
N VAL A 12 -32.93 0.44 31.04
CA VAL A 12 -31.69 -0.34 30.97
C VAL A 12 -32.08 -1.82 30.95
N LEU A 13 -31.71 -2.54 29.88
CA LEU A 13 -31.85 -4.00 29.83
C LEU A 13 -30.51 -4.64 30.25
N ALA A 14 -30.42 -5.03 31.51
CA ALA A 14 -29.47 -6.06 31.94
C ALA A 14 -30.18 -7.41 31.73
N GLY A 15 -29.50 -8.37 31.10
CA GLY A 15 -30.12 -9.65 30.76
C GLY A 15 -30.46 -10.45 32.01
N GLU A 16 -31.74 -10.52 32.39
CA GLU A 16 -32.29 -11.58 33.23
C GLU A 16 -33.82 -11.66 33.15
N GLN A 17 -34.34 -12.90 33.21
CA GLN A 17 -35.77 -13.19 33.30
C GLN A 17 -36.32 -12.84 34.69
N ARG A 18 -37.52 -12.24 34.75
CA ARG A 18 -38.36 -12.32 35.95
C ARG A 18 -39.74 -12.87 35.61
N GLU A 19 -40.01 -14.09 36.08
CA GLU A 19 -41.39 -14.52 36.38
C GLU A 19 -41.89 -13.75 37.62
N GLN A 20 -43.18 -13.46 37.62
CA GLN A 20 -43.83 -12.54 38.55
C GLN A 20 -43.80 -13.03 40.00
N GLY A 21 -43.44 -12.15 40.95
CA GLY A 21 -43.83 -12.32 42.35
C GLY A 21 -42.92 -11.64 43.38
N SER A 22 -43.48 -10.67 44.10
CA SER A 22 -43.05 -10.10 45.39
C SER A 22 -42.00 -8.98 45.39
N THR A 23 -42.38 -7.94 46.13
CA THR A 23 -41.62 -6.77 46.55
C THR A 23 -40.58 -7.15 47.61
N LEU A 24 -39.30 -6.85 47.37
CA LEU A 24 -38.27 -6.86 48.41
C LEU A 24 -37.34 -5.66 48.28
N ASP A 25 -37.05 -5.07 49.44
CA ASP A 25 -36.27 -3.86 49.69
C ASP A 25 -34.83 -3.96 49.19
N ALA A 26 -34.33 -2.83 48.68
CA ALA A 26 -32.98 -2.65 48.18
C ALA A 26 -32.03 -2.28 49.32
N ALA A 27 -31.12 -3.19 49.71
CA ALA A 27 -29.82 -2.83 50.29
C ALA A 27 -28.83 -4.01 50.43
N ASP A 28 -29.28 -5.27 50.54
CA ASP A 28 -28.41 -6.34 51.09
C ASP A 28 -28.00 -7.49 50.15
N ASP A 29 -28.12 -7.36 48.82
CA ASP A 29 -27.78 -8.49 47.90
C ASP A 29 -27.00 -8.12 46.63
N VAL A 30 -26.01 -7.22 46.76
CA VAL A 30 -25.12 -6.86 45.62
C VAL A 30 -24.06 -7.95 45.38
N ASP A 31 -23.58 -8.61 46.44
CA ASP A 31 -22.54 -9.64 46.34
C ASP A 31 -23.07 -10.98 45.77
N GLY A 32 -24.33 -11.33 46.03
CA GLY A 32 -24.98 -12.50 45.43
C GLY A 32 -25.19 -12.34 43.92
N HIS A 33 -25.68 -11.17 43.49
CA HIS A 33 -25.94 -10.85 42.08
C HIS A 33 -24.67 -10.80 41.22
N LEU A 34 -23.56 -10.24 41.73
CA LEU A 34 -22.28 -10.20 41.00
C LEU A 34 -21.68 -11.61 40.82
N VAL A 35 -21.83 -12.48 41.82
CA VAL A 35 -21.33 -13.86 41.76
C VAL A 35 -22.18 -14.73 40.83
N GLU A 36 -23.49 -14.50 40.75
CA GLU A 36 -24.39 -15.20 39.82
C GLU A 36 -24.11 -14.79 38.36
N MET A 37 -23.86 -13.49 38.11
CA MET A 37 -23.53 -12.94 36.79
C MET A 37 -22.19 -13.46 36.21
N LEU A 38 -21.27 -13.91 37.07
CA LEU A 38 -19.98 -14.51 36.70
C LEU A 38 -20.00 -16.05 36.62
N ARG A 39 -20.99 -16.70 37.24
CA ARG A 39 -21.09 -18.17 37.31
C ARG A 39 -22.04 -18.79 36.29
N GLN A 40 -23.06 -18.05 35.86
CA GLN A 40 -23.89 -18.50 34.76
C GLN A 40 -23.16 -18.22 33.44
N PRO A 41 -23.05 -19.20 32.52
CA PRO A 41 -22.54 -18.90 31.19
C PRO A 41 -23.43 -17.80 30.61
N ALA A 42 -22.83 -16.68 30.22
CA ALA A 42 -23.55 -15.69 29.42
C ALA A 42 -24.06 -16.44 28.18
N HIS A 43 -25.34 -16.78 28.18
CA HIS A 43 -25.94 -17.48 27.05
C HIS A 43 -25.62 -16.63 25.81
N ARG A 44 -24.98 -17.26 24.81
CA ARG A 44 -24.80 -16.63 23.50
C ARG A 44 -26.16 -16.07 23.09
N VAL A 45 -26.15 -14.84 22.59
CA VAL A 45 -27.35 -14.17 22.04
C VAL A 45 -28.02 -15.06 20.97
N ASP A 46 -27.32 -16.06 20.43
CA ASP A 46 -27.81 -17.07 19.49
C ASP A 46 -28.89 -18.03 20.04
N GLU A 47 -29.03 -18.25 21.35
CA GLU A 47 -29.90 -19.31 21.90
C GLU A 47 -31.20 -18.85 22.60
N ALA A 48 -31.59 -17.57 22.46
CA ALA A 48 -32.91 -17.11 22.93
C ALA A 48 -33.72 -16.47 21.79
N PRO A 49 -34.50 -17.25 21.00
CA PRO A 49 -35.36 -16.72 19.93
C PRO A 49 -36.57 -15.88 20.43
N GLY A 50 -36.47 -15.18 21.56
CA GLY A 50 -37.63 -14.58 22.22
C GLY A 50 -37.41 -13.44 23.23
N CYS A 51 -36.18 -12.94 23.47
CA CYS A 51 -35.95 -11.98 24.57
C CYS A 51 -35.93 -10.48 24.20
N ILE A 52 -36.08 -10.08 22.93
CA ILE A 52 -36.45 -8.69 22.59
C ILE A 52 -37.92 -8.68 22.14
N ARG A 53 -38.85 -8.87 23.08
CA ARG A 53 -40.24 -8.46 22.90
C ARG A 53 -40.38 -6.98 23.28
N VAL A 54 -39.88 -6.10 22.42
CA VAL A 54 -40.32 -4.71 22.41
C VAL A 54 -40.70 -4.37 20.97
N PHE A 55 -41.98 -4.63 20.65
CA PHE A 55 -42.59 -4.25 19.38
C PHE A 55 -42.76 -2.72 19.38
N ASP A 56 -41.68 -1.98 19.15
CA ASP A 56 -41.65 -0.61 18.57
C ASP A 56 -40.28 0.09 18.66
N VAL A 57 -39.21 -0.59 19.09
CA VAL A 57 -37.90 0.06 19.23
C VAL A 57 -37.21 0.25 17.88
N ARG A 58 -36.81 1.48 17.60
CA ARG A 58 -36.12 1.91 16.37
C ARG A 58 -34.72 2.45 16.62
N LEU A 59 -34.33 2.72 17.87
CA LEU A 59 -32.99 3.25 18.20
C LEU A 59 -32.32 2.50 19.36
N PHE A 60 -31.10 2.02 19.11
CA PHE A 60 -30.27 1.31 20.07
C PHE A 60 -28.93 2.03 20.25
N LEU A 61 -28.53 2.22 21.51
CA LEU A 61 -27.25 2.84 21.85
C LEU A 61 -26.40 1.89 22.69
N GLU A 62 -25.25 1.49 22.18
CA GLU A 62 -24.26 0.70 22.90
C GLU A 62 -23.33 1.63 23.70
N VAL A 63 -23.42 1.50 25.02
CA VAL A 63 -22.58 2.17 26.00
C VAL A 63 -21.54 1.18 26.51
N GLY A 64 -20.30 1.37 26.09
CA GLY A 64 -19.19 0.49 26.44
C GLY A 64 -18.17 0.40 25.31
N PRO A 65 -17.03 -0.25 25.56
CA PRO A 65 -15.95 -0.27 24.61
C PRO A 65 -16.27 -1.16 23.41
N SER A 66 -15.62 -0.87 22.28
CA SER A 66 -15.45 -1.80 21.15
C SER A 66 -16.64 -2.11 20.24
N ALA A 67 -17.82 -1.49 20.41
CA ALA A 67 -18.99 -1.71 19.55
C ALA A 67 -19.36 -3.20 19.35
N ASN A 68 -19.19 -4.03 20.38
CA ASN A 68 -19.29 -5.48 20.27
C ASN A 68 -20.75 -5.95 20.08
N LEU A 69 -21.74 -5.18 20.56
CA LEU A 69 -23.16 -5.55 20.51
C LEU A 69 -23.90 -4.95 19.31
N THR A 70 -23.36 -3.88 18.72
CA THR A 70 -23.97 -3.14 17.61
C THR A 70 -24.24 -4.05 16.41
N GLY A 71 -23.26 -4.88 16.02
CA GLY A 71 -23.43 -5.83 14.91
C GLY A 71 -24.52 -6.89 15.16
N PHE A 72 -24.64 -7.37 16.41
CA PHE A 72 -25.71 -8.32 16.78
C PHE A 72 -27.10 -7.67 16.70
N VAL A 73 -27.22 -6.40 17.10
CA VAL A 73 -28.48 -5.64 16.99
C VAL A 73 -28.85 -5.42 15.53
N GLU A 74 -27.89 -5.02 14.68
CA GLU A 74 -28.11 -4.84 13.25
C GLU A 74 -28.55 -6.14 12.57
N ASP A 75 -27.95 -7.27 12.96
CA ASP A 75 -28.32 -8.58 12.41
C ASP A 75 -29.72 -9.01 12.86
N THR A 76 -30.03 -8.84 14.15
CA THR A 76 -31.34 -9.16 14.72
C THR A 76 -32.47 -8.30 14.11
N MET A 77 -32.17 -7.05 13.79
CA MET A 77 -33.13 -6.08 13.26
C MET A 77 -33.11 -5.98 11.73
N ARG A 78 -32.39 -6.88 11.04
CA ARG A 78 -32.28 -6.91 9.58
C ARG A 78 -33.67 -6.88 8.92
N GLY A 79 -33.87 -5.92 8.01
CA GLY A 79 -35.14 -5.72 7.30
C GLY A 79 -36.19 -4.89 8.07
N ARG A 80 -35.85 -4.35 9.24
CA ARG A 80 -36.67 -3.40 10.01
C ARG A 80 -36.06 -2.01 10.00
N ASP A 81 -36.91 -1.00 10.11
CA ASP A 81 -36.51 0.41 10.16
C ASP A 81 -35.98 0.76 11.57
N SER A 82 -34.69 0.47 11.79
CA SER A 82 -34.00 0.65 13.07
C SER A 82 -32.56 1.12 12.90
N LEU A 83 -32.01 1.77 13.94
CA LEU A 83 -30.67 2.34 13.99
C LEU A 83 -29.95 1.85 15.26
N ALA A 84 -28.78 1.25 15.09
CA ALA A 84 -27.87 0.91 16.18
C ALA A 84 -26.63 1.84 16.15
N LEU A 85 -26.24 2.37 17.30
CA LEU A 85 -25.11 3.28 17.45
C LEU A 85 -24.21 2.80 18.59
N ALA A 86 -22.89 2.79 18.38
CA ALA A 86 -21.91 2.60 19.45
C ALA A 86 -21.31 3.94 19.87
N LEU A 87 -21.09 4.14 21.17
CA LEU A 87 -20.40 5.32 21.69
C LEU A 87 -18.86 5.21 21.62
N ASP A 88 -18.34 4.00 21.47
CA ASP A 88 -16.91 3.72 21.34
C ASP A 88 -16.64 2.59 20.32
N SER A 89 -15.48 2.65 19.65
CA SER A 89 -15.09 1.68 18.63
C SER A 89 -13.58 1.50 18.60
N ARG A 90 -13.10 0.24 18.60
CA ARG A 90 -11.67 -0.09 18.46
C ARG A 90 -11.07 0.32 17.11
N ARG A 91 -11.91 0.55 16.10
CA ARG A 91 -11.49 0.87 14.73
C ARG A 91 -11.41 2.37 14.44
N HIS A 92 -11.87 3.23 15.37
CA HIS A 92 -11.99 4.66 15.16
C HIS A 92 -11.44 5.44 16.37
N GLY A 93 -10.91 6.65 16.15
CA GLY A 93 -10.41 7.47 17.25
C GLY A 93 -11.52 7.85 18.24
N GLY A 94 -11.30 7.60 19.54
CA GLY A 94 -12.35 7.63 20.57
C GLY A 94 -13.20 8.90 20.59
N ILE A 95 -12.59 10.09 20.66
CA ILE A 95 -13.36 11.35 20.74
C ILE A 95 -14.06 11.69 19.41
N GLY A 96 -13.44 11.39 18.28
CA GLY A 96 -14.02 11.63 16.95
C GLY A 96 -15.22 10.73 16.70
N HIS A 97 -15.11 9.46 17.07
CA HIS A 97 -16.21 8.50 16.99
C HIS A 97 -17.36 8.85 17.93
N PHE A 98 -17.07 9.22 19.18
CA PHE A 98 -18.06 9.66 20.14
C PHE A 98 -18.87 10.87 19.63
N LEU A 99 -18.19 11.91 19.12
CA LEU A 99 -18.85 13.08 18.54
C LEU A 99 -19.66 12.75 17.28
N GLN A 100 -19.18 11.81 16.44
CA GLN A 100 -19.92 11.34 15.28
C GLN A 100 -21.20 10.58 15.68
N SER A 101 -21.13 9.74 16.72
CA SER A 101 -22.29 8.99 17.24
C SER A 101 -23.32 9.92 17.87
N LEU A 102 -22.90 10.97 18.58
CA LEU A 102 -23.79 12.04 19.04
C LEU A 102 -24.43 12.82 17.87
N GLY A 103 -23.67 13.10 16.81
CA GLY A 103 -24.21 13.71 15.59
C GLY A 103 -25.27 12.84 14.91
N ARG A 104 -25.05 11.53 14.81
CA ARG A 104 -26.02 10.56 14.28
C ARG A 104 -27.26 10.44 15.16
N LEU A 105 -27.09 10.51 16.48
CA LEU A 105 -28.19 10.54 17.45
C LEU A 105 -29.08 11.78 17.24
N TRP A 106 -28.47 12.94 17.03
CA TRP A 106 -29.18 14.19 16.74
C TRP A 106 -29.90 14.18 15.39
N VAL A 107 -29.26 13.68 14.33
CA VAL A 107 -29.91 13.50 13.00
C VAL A 107 -31.07 12.52 13.08
N ALA A 108 -31.01 11.52 13.96
CA ALA A 108 -32.12 10.60 14.24
C ALA A 108 -33.25 11.25 15.07
N GLY A 109 -33.19 12.57 15.32
CA GLY A 109 -34.22 13.34 16.03
C GLY A 109 -34.17 13.19 17.54
N ARG A 110 -33.05 12.72 18.10
CA ARG A 110 -32.84 12.65 19.56
C ARG A 110 -31.92 13.78 20.00
N ASP A 111 -32.50 14.72 20.72
CA ASP A 111 -31.74 15.83 21.29
C ASP A 111 -30.88 15.37 22.48
N PHE A 112 -29.79 16.09 22.73
CA PHE A 112 -28.91 15.85 23.86
C PHE A 112 -28.31 17.16 24.37
N ASP A 113 -27.99 17.22 25.66
CA ASP A 113 -27.35 18.40 26.25
C ASP A 113 -25.87 18.46 25.84
N ALA A 114 -25.60 19.14 24.72
CA ALA A 114 -24.23 19.40 24.25
C ALA A 114 -23.44 20.28 25.24
N GLY A 115 -24.12 21.09 26.07
CA GLY A 115 -23.49 21.92 27.10
C GLY A 115 -22.76 21.08 28.15
N ALA A 116 -23.25 19.88 28.45
CA ALA A 116 -22.60 18.94 29.37
C ALA A 116 -21.18 18.54 28.91
N LEU A 117 -20.91 18.48 27.60
CA LEU A 117 -19.57 18.16 27.06
C LEU A 117 -18.52 19.23 27.36
N PHE A 118 -18.98 20.46 27.60
CA PHE A 118 -18.13 21.63 27.77
C PHE A 118 -18.33 22.30 29.13
N ALA A 119 -19.07 21.67 30.05
CA ALA A 119 -19.28 22.16 31.39
C ALA A 119 -17.92 22.44 32.08
N GLY A 120 -17.77 23.66 32.62
CA GLY A 120 -16.52 24.11 33.24
C GLY A 120 -15.45 24.63 32.27
N ARG A 121 -15.69 24.63 30.96
CA ARG A 121 -14.80 25.25 29.96
C ARG A 121 -15.34 26.64 29.61
N GLY A 122 -14.54 27.69 29.80
CA GLY A 122 -14.90 29.08 29.47
C GLY A 122 -14.91 29.34 27.96
N LEU A 123 -15.85 28.72 27.25
CA LEU A 123 -16.01 28.89 25.81
C LEU A 123 -16.74 30.21 25.53
N GLY A 124 -16.22 30.99 24.58
CA GLY A 124 -16.91 32.18 24.09
C GLY A 124 -18.07 31.80 23.17
N GLU A 125 -19.18 32.53 23.24
CA GLU A 125 -20.27 32.39 22.27
C GLU A 125 -19.79 32.80 20.88
N VAL A 126 -20.11 31.96 19.89
CA VAL A 126 -19.83 32.22 18.47
C VAL A 126 -21.16 32.32 17.75
N ASP A 127 -21.40 33.46 17.10
CA ASP A 127 -22.56 33.66 16.24
C ASP A 127 -22.37 32.95 14.90
N LEU A 128 -23.08 31.84 14.69
CA LEU A 128 -23.00 31.01 13.48
C LEU A 128 -23.60 31.68 12.24
N ALA A 129 -24.29 32.82 12.37
CA ALA A 129 -24.85 33.58 11.26
C ALA A 129 -23.90 34.65 10.70
N THR A 130 -22.73 34.85 11.32
CA THR A 130 -21.70 35.78 10.80
C THR A 130 -20.69 35.08 9.91
N ASP A 131 -20.30 35.73 8.81
CA ASP A 131 -19.27 35.21 7.89
C ASP A 131 -17.95 34.95 8.64
N PRO A 132 -17.27 33.82 8.37
CA PRO A 132 -16.03 33.49 9.05
C PRO A 132 -14.96 34.54 8.72
N ALA A 133 -14.37 35.14 9.75
CA ALA A 133 -13.28 36.09 9.56
C ALA A 133 -12.13 35.44 8.75
N PRO A 134 -11.49 36.17 7.82
CA PRO A 134 -10.39 35.64 7.03
C PRO A 134 -9.29 35.11 7.96
N ARG A 135 -8.86 33.86 7.72
CA ARG A 135 -7.80 33.22 8.49
C ARG A 135 -6.51 34.04 8.37
N ARG A 136 -6.18 34.81 9.40
CA ARG A 136 -4.81 35.29 9.59
C ARG A 136 -3.92 34.06 9.73
N ILE A 137 -2.92 33.96 8.84
CA ILE A 137 -1.81 33.02 8.99
C ILE A 137 -1.29 33.21 10.42
N ARG A 138 -1.41 32.17 11.24
CA ARG A 138 -0.82 32.18 12.58
C ARG A 138 0.69 32.12 12.37
N HIS A 139 1.35 33.23 12.64
CA HIS A 139 2.79 33.21 12.92
C HIS A 139 2.96 32.33 14.16
N ILE A 140 3.65 31.21 14.01
CA ILE A 140 4.16 30.45 15.15
C ILE A 140 5.40 31.23 15.59
N ASP A 141 5.32 31.93 16.72
CA ASP A 141 6.52 32.45 17.36
C ASP A 141 7.33 31.26 17.86
N ASN A 142 8.34 30.88 17.08
CA ASN A 142 9.26 29.82 17.45
C ASN A 142 10.18 30.35 18.55
N ALA A 143 10.01 29.83 19.77
CA ALA A 143 10.82 30.19 20.94
C ALA A 143 12.15 29.41 21.04
N LEU A 144 12.51 28.64 20.01
CA LEU A 144 13.81 27.98 19.94
C LEU A 144 14.92 29.01 19.62
N ASN A 145 16.01 28.95 20.39
CA ASN A 145 17.21 29.74 20.10
C ASN A 145 17.80 29.30 18.76
N PHE A 146 17.66 30.13 17.74
CA PHE A 146 18.39 29.94 16.50
C PHE A 146 19.89 30.08 16.77
N VAL A 147 20.66 29.04 16.44
CA VAL A 147 22.11 29.17 16.28
C VAL A 147 22.33 30.04 15.05
N ARG A 148 22.57 31.33 15.27
CA ARG A 148 23.02 32.24 14.21
C ARG A 148 24.53 32.07 14.08
N LEU A 149 24.97 31.68 12.89
CA LEU A 149 26.36 31.84 12.53
C LEU A 149 26.71 33.34 12.61
N PRO A 150 27.87 33.72 13.15
CA PRO A 150 28.34 35.09 13.08
C PRO A 150 28.35 35.56 11.62
N ASP A 151 27.97 36.82 11.36
CA ASP A 151 27.78 37.36 10.00
C ASP A 151 29.01 37.18 9.11
N GLN A 152 30.20 37.16 9.72
CA GLN A 152 31.46 36.88 9.05
C GLN A 152 31.54 35.44 8.54
N VAL A 153 31.17 34.45 9.36
CA VAL A 153 31.15 33.03 8.98
C VAL A 153 30.05 32.78 7.94
N ALA A 154 28.89 33.40 8.11
CA ALA A 154 27.80 33.32 7.13
C ALA A 154 28.22 33.90 5.76
N SER A 155 28.96 35.00 5.75
CA SER A 155 29.47 35.62 4.52
C SER A 155 30.59 34.81 3.87
N GLU A 156 31.49 34.23 4.66
CA GLU A 156 32.54 33.33 4.16
C GLU A 156 31.93 32.07 3.54
N LEU A 157 30.91 31.50 4.18
CA LEU A 157 30.18 30.35 3.66
C LEU A 157 29.40 30.70 2.39
N ALA A 158 28.72 31.85 2.35
CA ALA A 158 28.02 32.34 1.16
C ALA A 158 28.98 32.59 -0.02
N ALA A 159 30.16 33.15 0.25
CA ALA A 159 31.19 33.36 -0.77
C ALA A 159 31.78 32.03 -1.26
N ALA A 160 32.02 31.07 -0.37
CA ALA A 160 32.49 29.73 -0.74
C ALA A 160 31.45 28.97 -1.59
N LEU A 161 30.16 29.09 -1.25
CA LEU A 161 29.07 28.51 -2.02
C LEU A 161 28.91 29.20 -3.38
N ALA A 162 29.03 30.53 -3.43
CA ALA A 162 29.01 31.30 -4.67
C ALA A 162 30.23 31.02 -5.58
N MET A 163 31.37 30.58 -5.04
CA MET A 163 32.52 30.14 -5.84
C MET A 163 32.38 28.70 -6.37
N ARG A 164 31.59 27.84 -5.72
CA ARG A 164 31.29 26.48 -6.20
C ARG A 164 30.21 26.48 -7.28
N SER A 165 29.32 27.46 -7.25
CA SER A 165 28.40 27.78 -8.33
C SER A 165 29.13 28.70 -9.34
N GLY A 166 29.79 28.13 -10.35
CA GLY A 166 30.49 28.90 -11.39
C GLY A 166 29.65 30.05 -11.97
N PRO A 167 30.26 31.10 -12.54
CA PRO A 167 29.62 32.39 -12.78
C PRO A 167 28.51 32.30 -13.84
N GLY A 168 27.28 32.05 -13.40
CA GLY A 168 26.05 32.33 -14.13
C GLY A 168 25.57 33.74 -13.78
N GLY A 169 26.07 34.74 -14.51
CA GLY A 169 25.66 36.13 -14.35
C GLY A 169 24.88 36.66 -15.56
N ALA A 170 23.63 37.03 -15.30
CA ALA A 170 22.82 38.08 -15.93
C ALA A 170 22.35 37.95 -17.40
N LEU A 171 21.04 38.19 -17.56
CA LEU A 171 20.29 38.36 -18.82
C LEU A 171 20.69 39.64 -19.57
N ALA A 172 21.02 39.52 -20.87
CA ALA A 172 20.99 40.61 -21.87
C ALA A 172 20.94 40.03 -23.32
N PRO A 173 20.53 40.81 -24.35
CA PRO A 173 19.64 40.35 -25.44
C PRO A 173 20.31 39.90 -26.76
N GLU A 174 19.47 39.34 -27.63
CA GLU A 174 19.65 38.77 -28.98
C GLU A 174 20.92 39.13 -29.77
N GLY A 175 21.59 38.10 -30.31
CA GLY A 175 22.67 38.24 -31.29
C GLY A 175 23.17 36.90 -31.86
N GLN A 176 22.66 36.56 -33.05
CA GLN A 176 23.22 35.73 -34.14
C GLN A 176 24.34 34.70 -33.88
N ALA A 177 23.97 33.43 -34.13
CA ALA A 177 24.66 32.35 -34.86
C ALA A 177 26.19 32.12 -34.72
N SER A 178 26.57 30.89 -34.35
CA SER A 178 27.68 30.18 -34.99
C SER A 178 27.48 28.66 -34.92
N VAL A 179 27.69 28.02 -36.07
CA VAL A 179 27.59 26.58 -36.36
C VAL A 179 28.99 25.94 -36.26
N LEU A 180 29.01 24.61 -36.03
CA LEU A 180 29.97 23.56 -36.46
C LEU A 180 30.66 22.79 -35.31
N PRO A 181 31.03 21.50 -35.49
CA PRO A 181 30.52 20.47 -36.42
C PRO A 181 30.23 19.10 -35.77
N GLU A 182 29.42 18.31 -36.48
CA GLU A 182 29.10 16.91 -36.23
C GLU A 182 30.33 15.99 -36.27
N GLY A 183 30.44 15.11 -35.28
CA GLY A 183 31.32 13.94 -35.28
C GLY A 183 30.47 12.67 -35.34
N GLN A 184 30.40 12.08 -36.53
CA GLN A 184 29.71 10.82 -36.82
C GLN A 184 30.43 9.62 -36.18
N ALA A 185 29.68 8.78 -35.47
CA ALA A 185 30.00 7.36 -35.33
C ALA A 185 28.68 6.57 -35.41
N SER A 186 28.38 6.06 -36.60
CA SER A 186 27.26 5.19 -36.90
C SER A 186 27.68 3.73 -36.77
N VAL A 187 26.90 2.95 -36.00
CA VAL A 187 26.81 1.48 -36.10
C VAL A 187 25.31 1.13 -36.06
N PRO A 188 24.79 0.34 -37.02
CA PRO A 188 23.35 0.12 -37.19
C PRO A 188 22.81 -0.97 -36.23
N PRO A 189 21.51 -0.94 -35.87
CA PRO A 189 20.86 -2.03 -35.17
C PRO A 189 20.40 -3.11 -36.17
N GLU A 190 20.92 -4.32 -36.05
CA GLU A 190 20.39 -5.50 -36.72
C GLU A 190 19.45 -6.28 -35.80
N GLY A 191 18.23 -6.54 -36.29
CA GLY A 191 17.58 -7.83 -36.13
C GLY A 191 16.69 -8.06 -34.91
N GLN A 192 15.53 -7.40 -34.84
CA GLN A 192 14.39 -7.89 -34.05
C GLN A 192 13.91 -9.23 -34.62
N ALA A 193 14.15 -10.32 -33.89
CA ALA A 193 13.53 -11.61 -34.16
C ALA A 193 12.05 -11.55 -33.71
N ASN A 194 11.17 -11.66 -34.70
CA ASN A 194 9.72 -11.75 -34.57
C ASN A 194 9.35 -13.01 -33.77
N VAL A 195 8.84 -12.86 -32.54
CA VAL A 195 8.17 -13.94 -31.80
C VAL A 195 6.67 -13.62 -31.81
N PRO A 196 5.80 -14.47 -32.40
CA PRO A 196 4.37 -14.22 -32.44
C PRO A 196 3.74 -14.35 -31.03
N PRO A 197 2.68 -13.58 -30.74
CA PRO A 197 2.02 -13.61 -29.45
C PRO A 197 1.29 -14.96 -29.23
N PRO A 198 1.28 -15.51 -28.00
CA PRO A 198 0.42 -16.65 -27.70
C PRO A 198 -1.03 -16.18 -27.57
N GLU A 199 -1.89 -16.71 -28.43
CA GLU A 199 -3.35 -16.60 -28.35
C GLU A 199 -3.88 -17.40 -27.15
N GLY A 200 -4.80 -16.81 -26.38
CA GLY A 200 -5.63 -17.55 -25.42
C GLY A 200 -5.83 -16.89 -24.06
N GLN A 201 -6.38 -15.68 -24.01
CA GLN A 201 -6.96 -15.14 -22.77
C GLN A 201 -8.27 -15.87 -22.48
N ALA A 202 -8.23 -16.85 -21.57
CA ALA A 202 -9.43 -17.42 -20.98
C ALA A 202 -9.99 -16.41 -19.96
N SER A 203 -11.17 -15.88 -20.27
CA SER A 203 -12.00 -15.08 -19.37
C SER A 203 -12.31 -15.84 -18.07
N VAL A 204 -11.80 -15.35 -16.95
CA VAL A 204 -12.15 -15.83 -15.60
C VAL A 204 -13.50 -15.21 -15.20
N PRO A 205 -14.54 -15.99 -14.85
CA PRO A 205 -15.82 -15.44 -14.40
C PRO A 205 -15.69 -14.78 -13.01
N PRO A 206 -16.51 -13.76 -12.70
CA PRO A 206 -16.47 -13.07 -11.42
C PRO A 206 -17.09 -13.96 -10.33
N GLU A 207 -16.26 -14.55 -9.46
CA GLU A 207 -16.72 -15.13 -8.20
C GLU A 207 -16.85 -14.05 -7.13
N ALA A 208 -18.00 -14.05 -6.45
CA ALA A 208 -18.27 -13.23 -5.28
C ALA A 208 -17.39 -13.70 -4.11
N GLN A 209 -16.31 -12.98 -3.83
CA GLN A 209 -15.47 -13.18 -2.65
C GLN A 209 -15.71 -12.03 -1.66
N ALA A 210 -16.02 -12.41 -0.42
CA ALA A 210 -16.41 -11.53 0.67
C ALA A 210 -15.32 -10.52 1.05
N ASP A 211 -15.73 -9.35 1.52
CA ASP A 211 -14.87 -8.30 2.10
C ASP A 211 -13.96 -8.87 3.19
N ALA A 212 -12.71 -9.19 2.84
CA ALA A 212 -11.67 -9.52 3.80
C ALA A 212 -11.03 -8.22 4.29
N ALA A 213 -10.97 -8.04 5.62
CA ALA A 213 -10.18 -6.98 6.22
C ALA A 213 -8.68 -7.17 5.87
N PRO A 214 -7.89 -6.09 5.77
CA PRO A 214 -6.46 -6.20 5.53
C PRO A 214 -5.81 -7.09 6.60
N ALA A 215 -5.18 -8.19 6.16
CA ALA A 215 -4.61 -9.18 7.06
C ALA A 215 -3.11 -8.91 7.31
N PRO A 216 -2.63 -9.00 8.57
CA PRO A 216 -1.22 -8.84 8.93
C PRO A 216 -0.34 -9.89 8.24
N LEU A 217 0.98 -9.64 8.13
CA LEU A 217 1.92 -10.54 7.44
C LEU A 217 1.90 -11.96 8.03
N ALA A 218 1.76 -12.09 9.35
CA ALA A 218 1.62 -13.36 10.06
C ALA A 218 0.27 -13.49 10.79
N ALA A 219 -0.26 -14.72 10.90
CA ALA A 219 -1.50 -15.03 11.62
C ALA A 219 -1.33 -14.89 13.15
N PRO A 220 -2.41 -14.56 13.90
CA PRO A 220 -2.37 -14.51 15.36
C PRO A 220 -2.42 -15.93 15.97
N ASP A 221 -1.28 -16.43 16.44
CA ASP A 221 -1.21 -17.56 17.38
C ASP A 221 -1.01 -17.07 18.82
N THR A 222 -1.50 -17.84 19.79
CA THR A 222 -1.40 -17.54 21.23
C THR A 222 0.04 -17.64 21.73
N TRP A 223 0.70 -16.50 21.81
CA TRP A 223 1.95 -16.30 22.56
C TRP A 223 1.65 -16.21 24.06
N ALA A 224 2.47 -16.84 24.90
CA ALA A 224 2.47 -16.57 26.34
C ALA A 224 3.20 -15.24 26.55
N GLU A 225 2.46 -14.14 26.68
CA GLU A 225 3.06 -12.85 27.03
C GLU A 225 3.81 -13.00 28.35
N PRO A 226 5.09 -12.58 28.44
CA PRO A 226 5.71 -12.41 29.74
C PRO A 226 4.88 -11.40 30.54
N ASP A 227 4.66 -11.69 31.82
CA ASP A 227 3.65 -11.03 32.66
C ASP A 227 3.76 -9.49 32.75
N THR A 228 4.88 -8.89 32.36
CA THR A 228 5.04 -7.43 32.21
C THR A 228 6.20 -7.08 31.25
N TRP A 229 5.96 -6.14 30.33
CA TRP A 229 7.00 -5.41 29.60
C TRP A 229 7.13 -4.04 30.27
N PRO A 230 8.31 -3.64 30.78
CA PRO A 230 8.46 -2.35 31.47
C PRO A 230 8.42 -1.17 30.50
N GLU A 231 7.91 -0.01 30.98
CA GLU A 231 8.02 1.26 30.26
C GLU A 231 9.44 1.85 30.43
N PRO A 232 9.97 2.57 29.44
CA PRO A 232 11.34 3.10 29.47
C PRO A 232 11.47 4.26 30.47
N ASP A 233 12.26 4.07 31.53
CA ASP A 233 12.69 5.13 32.45
C ASP A 233 14.20 5.38 32.32
N THR A 234 14.57 6.64 32.12
CA THR A 234 15.93 7.13 31.78
C THR A 234 16.93 7.07 32.94
N TRP A 235 17.96 6.21 32.90
CA TRP A 235 19.10 6.19 33.86
C TRP A 235 20.39 5.62 33.23
N PRO A 236 21.60 5.85 33.78
CA PRO A 236 22.84 5.93 33.00
C PRO A 236 23.55 4.59 32.69
N GLU A 237 24.31 4.64 31.59
CA GLU A 237 25.02 3.57 30.86
C GLU A 237 26.02 2.72 31.68
N PRO A 238 26.12 1.41 31.40
CA PRO A 238 27.29 0.59 31.68
C PRO A 238 28.17 0.36 30.43
N GLU A 239 29.48 0.52 30.58
CA GLU A 239 30.50 0.20 29.57
C GLU A 239 30.65 -1.32 29.38
N THR A 240 30.48 -1.82 28.15
CA THR A 240 30.87 -3.18 27.74
C THR A 240 32.15 -3.12 26.90
N GLN A 241 33.19 -3.89 27.28
CA GLN A 241 34.48 -3.89 26.56
C GLN A 241 34.57 -5.02 25.52
N GLY A 242 34.83 -4.64 24.26
CA GLY A 242 35.52 -5.46 23.25
C GLY A 242 34.87 -5.46 21.87
N TRP A 243 33.63 -5.96 21.78
CA TRP A 243 32.83 -6.04 20.55
C TRP A 243 31.68 -5.03 20.62
N GLN A 244 31.44 -4.31 19.53
CA GLN A 244 30.32 -3.40 19.40
C GLN A 244 29.34 -3.94 18.35
N PRO A 245 28.05 -4.11 18.70
CA PRO A 245 27.03 -4.55 17.76
C PRO A 245 26.86 -3.53 16.64
N PRO A 246 27.05 -3.89 15.35
CA PRO A 246 26.92 -2.93 14.26
C PRO A 246 25.48 -2.49 14.01
N LEU A 247 24.46 -3.27 14.40
CA LEU A 247 23.05 -2.92 14.20
C LEU A 247 22.35 -2.42 15.47
N LEU A 248 23.07 -2.23 16.59
CA LEU A 248 22.53 -1.61 17.81
C LEU A 248 23.34 -0.35 18.13
N HIS A 249 23.01 0.75 17.45
CA HIS A 249 23.82 1.98 17.46
C HIS A 249 23.86 2.69 18.81
N ARG A 250 22.76 2.64 19.56
CA ARG A 250 22.64 3.23 20.90
C ARG A 250 22.01 2.21 21.83
N LEU A 251 22.68 1.93 22.95
CA LEU A 251 22.15 1.07 24.00
C LEU A 251 21.56 1.99 25.07
N ASP A 252 20.24 2.10 25.13
CA ASP A 252 19.55 3.07 25.99
C ASP A 252 19.42 2.57 27.43
N ASP A 253 19.10 1.28 27.59
CA ASP A 253 19.01 0.64 28.91
C ASP A 253 19.53 -0.80 28.83
N THR A 254 20.49 -1.12 29.68
CA THR A 254 21.00 -2.48 29.89
C THR A 254 20.93 -2.79 31.38
N THR A 255 19.82 -3.40 31.79
CA THR A 255 19.71 -4.01 33.12
C THR A 255 20.00 -5.51 33.03
N PRO A 256 20.37 -6.18 34.13
CA PRO A 256 20.57 -7.62 34.11
C PRO A 256 19.35 -8.37 33.55
N GLY A 257 19.50 -8.93 32.36
CA GLY A 257 18.47 -9.69 31.66
C GLY A 257 17.53 -8.86 30.77
N GLN A 258 17.72 -7.54 30.61
CA GLN A 258 16.90 -6.72 29.70
C GLN A 258 17.74 -5.67 28.97
N LEU A 259 17.40 -5.43 27.71
CA LEU A 259 18.09 -4.52 26.80
C LEU A 259 17.05 -3.73 26.00
N THR A 260 17.24 -2.41 25.95
CA THR A 260 16.63 -1.55 24.93
C THR A 260 17.73 -0.87 24.15
N ALA A 261 17.61 -0.88 22.82
CA ALA A 261 18.55 -0.24 21.92
C ALA A 261 17.82 0.45 20.77
N GLU A 262 18.44 1.48 20.22
CA GLU A 262 17.99 2.15 19.00
C GLU A 262 18.95 1.91 17.84
N THR A 263 18.36 1.78 16.66
CA THR A 263 19.07 1.62 15.39
C THR A 263 18.53 2.64 14.40
N ASP A 264 19.42 3.44 13.84
CA ASP A 264 19.08 4.36 12.77
C ASP A 264 19.32 3.67 11.44
N PHE A 265 18.31 3.66 10.58
CA PHE A 265 18.42 3.16 9.22
C PHE A 265 18.16 4.29 8.24
N ASP A 266 18.99 4.35 7.20
CA ASP A 266 18.84 5.29 6.11
C ASP A 266 18.96 4.53 4.78
N PRO A 267 17.85 4.38 4.02
CA PRO A 267 17.86 3.64 2.76
C PRO A 267 18.80 4.20 1.70
N LEU A 268 19.30 5.44 1.84
CA LEU A 268 20.26 6.03 0.91
C LEU A 268 21.71 5.78 1.30
N SER A 269 22.02 5.74 2.59
CA SER A 269 23.38 5.56 3.07
C SER A 269 23.72 4.13 3.51
N ASP A 270 22.72 3.29 3.78
CA ASP A 270 22.86 1.87 4.09
C ASP A 270 22.79 1.00 2.82
N PRO A 271 23.92 0.49 2.28
CA PRO A 271 23.90 -0.24 1.00
C PRO A 271 23.07 -1.51 1.02
N PHE A 272 22.98 -2.19 2.16
CA PHE A 272 22.13 -3.37 2.29
C PHE A 272 20.62 -3.05 2.19
N ILE A 273 20.19 -1.84 2.52
CA ILE A 273 18.80 -1.39 2.30
C ILE A 273 18.63 -0.90 0.87
N ALA A 274 19.58 -0.13 0.36
CA ALA A 274 19.58 0.36 -1.03
C ALA A 274 19.60 -0.77 -2.06
N GLN A 275 20.11 -1.95 -1.69
CA GLN A 275 20.12 -3.17 -2.50
C GLN A 275 18.99 -4.15 -2.15
N HIS A 276 18.07 -3.77 -1.26
CA HIS A 276 16.88 -4.53 -0.92
C HIS A 276 15.63 -3.62 -1.07
N VAL A 277 15.43 -3.17 -2.32
CA VAL A 277 14.35 -2.27 -2.73
C VAL A 277 13.33 -3.07 -3.51
N LEU A 278 12.08 -3.12 -3.06
CA LEU A 278 11.04 -3.82 -3.79
C LEU A 278 10.87 -3.27 -5.22
N TYR A 279 11.31 -4.09 -6.17
CA TYR A 279 11.24 -4.02 -7.62
C TYR A 279 12.22 -3.10 -8.35
N ALA A 280 12.04 -1.78 -8.29
CA ALA A 280 12.84 -0.85 -9.10
C ALA A 280 13.82 -0.05 -8.23
N ALA A 281 15.11 -0.31 -8.41
CA ALA A 281 16.19 0.41 -7.72
C ALA A 281 16.34 1.87 -8.20
N GLN A 282 15.90 2.16 -9.43
CA GLN A 282 15.87 3.51 -9.99
C GLN A 282 14.50 3.79 -10.60
N VAL A 283 13.87 4.91 -10.21
CA VAL A 283 12.54 5.31 -10.71
C VAL A 283 12.50 6.72 -11.29
N SER A 284 13.62 7.46 -11.27
CA SER A 284 13.76 8.80 -11.86
C SER A 284 15.10 8.98 -12.57
N ASP A 285 15.11 9.73 -13.67
CA ASP A 285 16.34 10.26 -14.29
C ASP A 285 16.75 11.63 -13.72
N LEU A 286 15.80 12.34 -13.09
CA LEU A 286 15.99 13.67 -12.52
C LEU A 286 16.48 13.63 -11.06
N ASP A 287 16.17 12.54 -10.36
CA ASP A 287 16.59 12.29 -8.98
C ASP A 287 17.26 10.90 -8.87
N ALA A 288 18.60 10.91 -8.80
CA ALA A 288 19.39 9.68 -8.68
C ALA A 288 19.15 8.92 -7.36
N ALA A 289 18.59 9.57 -6.34
CA ALA A 289 18.24 8.93 -5.06
C ALA A 289 16.82 8.32 -5.10
N ALA A 290 16.03 8.60 -6.13
CA ALA A 290 14.67 8.09 -6.22
C ALA A 290 14.66 6.61 -6.62
N MET A 291 14.14 5.82 -5.69
CA MET A 291 13.90 4.39 -5.84
C MET A 291 12.42 4.07 -5.57
N ALA A 292 12.03 2.81 -5.79
CA ALA A 292 10.73 2.28 -5.39
C ALA A 292 10.65 2.16 -3.85
N LEU A 293 10.31 0.99 -3.30
CA LEU A 293 10.09 0.84 -1.86
C LEU A 293 11.24 0.08 -1.18
N PRO A 294 12.20 0.77 -0.53
CA PRO A 294 13.20 0.15 0.32
C PRO A 294 12.56 -0.52 1.53
N VAL A 295 12.98 -1.76 1.83
CA VAL A 295 12.50 -2.52 2.98
C VAL A 295 13.67 -3.20 3.68
N LEU A 296 13.64 -3.27 5.02
CA LEU A 296 14.67 -3.95 5.78
C LEU A 296 14.59 -5.47 5.50
N PRO A 297 15.69 -6.12 5.07
CA PRO A 297 15.69 -7.57 4.88
C PRO A 297 15.36 -8.29 6.19
N LEU A 298 14.55 -9.36 6.13
CA LEU A 298 14.26 -10.18 7.31
C LEU A 298 15.56 -10.73 7.93
N ALA A 299 16.54 -11.06 7.08
CA ALA A 299 17.85 -11.54 7.49
C ALA A 299 18.60 -10.53 8.39
N VAL A 300 18.40 -9.22 8.18
CA VAL A 300 19.00 -8.18 9.04
C VAL A 300 18.29 -8.10 10.38
N SER A 301 16.96 -8.27 10.41
CA SER A 301 16.23 -8.42 11.68
C SER A 301 16.70 -9.64 12.48
N LEU A 302 17.08 -10.74 11.82
CA LEU A 302 17.63 -11.93 12.46
C LEU A 302 19.05 -11.70 13.01
N GLU A 303 19.86 -10.88 12.34
CA GLU A 303 21.13 -10.41 12.89
C GLU A 303 20.91 -9.60 14.17
N MET A 304 19.99 -8.63 14.15
CA MET A 304 19.67 -7.81 15.33
C MET A 304 19.24 -8.67 16.53
N VAL A 305 18.55 -9.80 16.28
CA VAL A 305 18.17 -10.76 17.32
C VAL A 305 19.39 -11.38 17.99
N VAL A 306 20.36 -11.85 17.20
CA VAL A 306 21.55 -12.50 17.76
C VAL A 306 22.52 -11.48 18.37
N GLU A 307 22.59 -10.26 17.82
CA GLU A 307 23.34 -9.16 18.41
C GLU A 307 22.78 -8.78 19.79
N ALA A 308 21.45 -8.59 19.89
CA ALA A 308 20.80 -8.27 21.16
C ALA A 308 21.01 -9.36 22.21
N ALA A 309 20.93 -10.64 21.80
CA ALA A 309 21.21 -11.76 22.69
C ALA A 309 22.69 -11.80 23.13
N ALA A 310 23.63 -11.53 22.23
CA ALA A 310 25.06 -11.48 22.54
C ALA A 310 25.39 -10.33 23.50
N VAL A 311 24.80 -9.14 23.30
CA VAL A 311 24.95 -8.00 24.23
C VAL A 311 24.43 -8.37 25.62
N LEU A 312 23.27 -9.01 25.70
CA LEU A 312 22.64 -9.35 26.99
C LEU A 312 23.34 -10.45 27.78
N THR A 313 23.87 -11.45 27.08
CA THR A 313 24.32 -12.70 27.71
C THR A 313 25.84 -12.90 27.63
N GLY A 314 26.52 -12.18 26.73
CA GLY A 314 27.93 -12.41 26.40
C GLY A 314 28.19 -13.69 25.62
N ALA A 315 27.15 -14.38 25.12
CA ALA A 315 27.28 -15.64 24.41
C ALA A 315 26.55 -15.62 23.06
N LEU A 316 27.04 -16.45 22.11
CA LEU A 316 26.48 -16.54 20.77
C LEU A 316 25.28 -17.48 20.73
N ALA A 317 24.22 -17.03 20.06
CA ALA A 317 23.06 -17.87 19.78
C ALA A 317 23.46 -19.05 18.89
N GLN A 318 22.96 -20.24 19.20
CA GLN A 318 23.10 -21.43 18.37
C GLN A 318 21.85 -21.66 17.50
N ARG A 319 20.73 -21.05 17.88
CA ARG A 319 19.47 -21.11 17.15
C ARG A 319 18.69 -19.81 17.27
N ILE A 320 17.81 -19.60 16.29
CA ILE A 320 16.74 -18.61 16.33
C ILE A 320 15.42 -19.37 16.23
N GLU A 321 14.48 -19.13 17.13
CA GLU A 321 13.18 -19.82 17.19
C GLU A 321 12.03 -18.81 17.13
N LYS A 322 10.85 -19.28 16.71
CA LYS A 322 9.58 -18.52 16.75
C LYS A 322 9.65 -17.16 16.05
N VAL A 323 10.32 -17.08 14.91
CA VAL A 323 10.41 -15.86 14.11
C VAL A 323 9.03 -15.49 13.57
N ARG A 324 8.63 -14.23 13.73
CA ARG A 324 7.38 -13.67 13.22
C ARG A 324 7.60 -12.26 12.68
N ALA A 325 7.37 -12.08 11.39
CA ALA A 325 7.23 -10.76 10.78
C ALA A 325 5.77 -10.29 10.93
N ARG A 326 5.53 -9.31 11.80
CA ARG A 326 4.20 -8.79 12.12
C ARG A 326 3.74 -7.75 11.10
N ASP A 327 4.65 -6.86 10.71
CA ASP A 327 4.42 -5.83 9.71
C ASP A 327 5.71 -5.53 8.91
N TRP A 328 5.57 -4.78 7.83
CA TRP A 328 6.68 -4.36 6.98
C TRP A 328 7.55 -3.32 7.68
N ILE A 329 8.85 -3.63 7.78
CA ILE A 329 9.88 -2.62 8.07
C ILE A 329 10.28 -1.99 6.73
N ALA A 330 9.64 -0.90 6.39
CA ALA A 330 9.75 -0.27 5.08
C ALA A 330 9.87 1.24 5.23
N PHE A 331 10.70 1.85 4.38
CA PHE A 331 11.17 3.23 4.53
C PHE A 331 10.45 4.18 3.56
N ASP A 332 9.10 4.24 3.65
CA ASP A 332 8.26 5.06 2.77
C ASP A 332 8.60 6.56 2.79
N ASN A 333 9.17 7.02 3.90
CA ASN A 333 9.43 8.42 4.18
C ASN A 333 10.92 8.73 4.34
N GLY A 334 11.81 7.81 3.94
CA GLY A 334 13.24 7.95 4.11
C GLY A 334 13.74 7.41 5.45
N PRO A 335 14.83 7.97 6.00
CA PRO A 335 15.48 7.46 7.21
C PRO A 335 14.55 7.36 8.41
N GLU A 336 14.77 6.34 9.23
CA GLU A 336 13.96 6.09 10.43
C GLU A 336 14.77 5.38 11.52
N THR A 337 14.45 5.68 12.77
CA THR A 337 14.96 4.98 13.95
C THR A 337 13.99 3.89 14.38
N LEU A 338 14.50 2.67 14.57
CA LEU A 338 13.77 1.54 15.15
C LEU A 338 14.27 1.26 16.56
N THR A 339 13.37 0.73 17.40
CA THR A 339 13.71 0.30 18.76
C THR A 339 13.77 -1.22 18.82
N THR A 340 14.87 -1.76 19.34
CA THR A 340 15.05 -3.17 19.65
C THR A 340 14.91 -3.38 21.15
N GLN A 341 14.00 -4.26 21.56
CA GLN A 341 13.82 -4.67 22.95
C GLN A 341 14.14 -6.14 23.09
N ALA A 342 14.93 -6.50 24.10
CA ALA A 342 15.30 -7.88 24.37
C ALA A 342 15.21 -8.21 25.85
N VAL A 343 14.70 -9.40 26.16
CA VAL A 343 14.53 -9.89 27.54
C VAL A 343 14.98 -11.35 27.62
N THR A 344 15.81 -11.65 28.63
CA THR A 344 16.18 -13.03 28.96
C THR A 344 14.99 -13.73 29.60
N LEU A 345 14.57 -14.84 29.01
CA LEU A 345 13.47 -15.65 29.53
C LEU A 345 13.95 -16.55 30.66
N ALA A 346 13.02 -16.94 31.54
CA ALA A 346 13.29 -17.98 32.52
C ALA A 346 13.73 -19.28 31.80
N PRO A 347 14.69 -20.03 32.35
CA PRO A 347 15.11 -21.31 31.76
C PRO A 347 13.91 -22.25 31.63
N ASP A 348 13.75 -22.86 30.45
CA ASP A 348 12.77 -23.91 30.21
C ASP A 348 13.26 -25.26 30.79
N ALA A 349 12.42 -26.29 30.75
CA ALA A 349 12.71 -27.66 31.14
C ALA A 349 13.94 -28.27 30.43
N ASP A 350 14.31 -27.75 29.26
CA ASP A 350 15.52 -28.15 28.52
C ASP A 350 16.81 -27.48 29.02
N GLY A 351 16.69 -26.53 29.95
CA GLY A 351 17.81 -25.80 30.55
C GLY A 351 18.48 -24.78 29.62
N ALA A 352 17.95 -24.53 28.43
CA ALA A 352 18.53 -23.57 27.49
C ALA A 352 18.15 -22.13 27.88
N THR A 353 19.13 -21.23 27.84
CA THR A 353 18.87 -19.79 27.94
C THR A 353 18.26 -19.28 26.65
N ARG A 354 17.13 -18.58 26.76
CA ARG A 354 16.42 -17.95 25.65
C ARG A 354 16.35 -16.45 25.87
N VAL A 355 16.49 -15.69 24.79
CA VAL A 355 16.31 -14.24 24.77
C VAL A 355 15.20 -13.91 23.78
N ALA A 356 14.08 -13.39 24.26
CA ALA A 356 13.01 -12.88 23.40
C ALA A 356 13.39 -11.49 22.92
N VAL A 357 13.29 -11.24 21.61
CA VAL A 357 13.65 -9.98 20.98
C VAL A 357 12.47 -9.46 20.16
N ARG A 358 12.22 -8.15 20.24
CA ARG A 358 11.21 -7.41 19.48
C ARG A 358 11.83 -6.20 18.80
N ILE A 359 11.37 -5.90 17.58
CA ILE A 359 11.72 -4.69 16.85
C ILE A 359 10.44 -3.87 16.64
N LEU A 360 10.50 -2.59 17.00
CA LEU A 360 9.35 -1.69 17.03
C LEU A 360 9.62 -0.40 16.23
N ARG A 361 8.53 0.16 15.68
CA ARG A 361 8.43 1.54 15.21
C ARG A 361 7.55 2.30 16.18
N GLY A 362 8.16 3.12 17.04
CA GLY A 362 7.47 3.67 18.20
C GLY A 362 6.87 2.54 19.04
N ALA A 363 5.55 2.52 19.21
CA ALA A 363 4.84 1.46 19.94
C ALA A 363 4.37 0.28 19.05
N THR A 364 4.56 0.37 17.72
CA THR A 364 4.08 -0.65 16.79
C THR A 364 5.11 -1.78 16.68
N LEU A 365 4.71 -3.00 17.03
CA LEU A 365 5.51 -4.21 16.86
C LEU A 365 5.62 -4.58 15.37
N LEU A 366 6.84 -4.68 14.85
CA LEU A 366 7.11 -5.04 13.46
C LEU A 366 7.61 -6.48 13.33
N PHE A 367 8.43 -6.92 14.27
CA PHE A 367 9.10 -8.22 14.22
C PHE A 367 9.37 -8.75 15.64
N GLU A 368 9.34 -10.07 15.80
CA GLU A 368 9.78 -10.74 17.02
C GLU A 368 10.38 -12.14 16.76
N ALA A 369 11.29 -12.56 17.62
CA ALA A 369 11.93 -13.88 17.60
C ALA A 369 12.55 -14.23 18.97
N GLU A 370 12.98 -15.47 19.14
CA GLU A 370 13.77 -15.92 20.30
C GLU A 370 15.17 -16.38 19.86
N ALA A 371 16.23 -15.85 20.47
CA ALA A 371 17.58 -16.39 20.35
C ALA A 371 17.82 -17.45 21.43
N VAL A 372 18.46 -18.58 21.08
CA VAL A 372 18.69 -19.69 22.02
C VAL A 372 20.19 -19.99 22.15
N LEU A 373 20.68 -19.99 23.39
CA LEU A 373 22.11 -20.13 23.74
C LEU A 373 22.46 -21.51 24.29
N GLY A 374 21.83 -22.56 23.75
CA GLY A 374 22.03 -23.95 24.14
C GLY A 374 22.40 -24.85 22.97
N ALA A 375 22.93 -26.04 23.26
CA ALA A 375 23.38 -26.99 22.24
C ALA A 375 22.28 -27.28 21.20
N ALA A 376 22.65 -27.27 19.92
CA ALA A 376 21.79 -27.70 18.82
C ALA A 376 21.53 -29.21 18.90
N PRO A 377 20.27 -29.68 18.83
CA PRO A 377 20.01 -31.10 18.70
C PRO A 377 20.50 -31.61 17.33
N GLU A 378 20.59 -32.93 17.21
CA GLU A 378 21.00 -33.59 15.98
C GLU A 378 20.04 -33.27 14.82
N LEU A 379 20.60 -32.84 13.69
CA LEU A 379 19.82 -32.46 12.50
C LEU A 379 19.70 -33.63 11.53
N HIS A 380 18.47 -33.97 11.15
CA HIS A 380 18.21 -34.98 10.13
C HIS A 380 18.38 -34.42 8.71
N PRO A 381 18.89 -35.19 7.73
CA PRO A 381 18.95 -34.73 6.35
C PRO A 381 17.55 -34.45 5.79
N LEU A 382 17.47 -33.53 4.83
CA LEU A 382 16.24 -33.34 4.06
C LEU A 382 15.98 -34.58 3.17
N PRO A 383 14.70 -34.93 2.92
CA PRO A 383 14.39 -35.97 1.94
C PRO A 383 14.93 -35.59 0.55
N PRO A 384 15.30 -36.55 -0.31
CA PRO A 384 15.64 -36.24 -1.69
C PRO A 384 14.41 -35.72 -2.46
N LEU A 385 14.64 -35.03 -3.57
CA LEU A 385 13.59 -34.71 -4.53
C LEU A 385 12.99 -36.02 -5.09
N GLY A 386 11.67 -36.04 -5.29
CA GLY A 386 10.94 -37.22 -5.74
C GLY A 386 11.10 -37.49 -7.23
N ALA A 387 11.11 -36.43 -8.05
CA ALA A 387 11.22 -36.51 -9.51
C ALA A 387 12.08 -35.35 -10.05
N PRO A 388 13.39 -35.31 -9.74
CA PRO A 388 14.25 -34.17 -10.06
C PRO A 388 14.32 -33.91 -11.57
N ARG A 389 14.22 -32.62 -11.93
CA ARG A 389 14.32 -32.11 -13.29
C ARG A 389 15.37 -31.02 -13.37
N ALA A 390 15.91 -30.84 -14.59
CA ALA A 390 16.77 -29.70 -14.89
C ALA A 390 15.97 -28.38 -14.74
N PRO A 391 16.61 -27.31 -14.23
CA PRO A 391 16.03 -25.97 -14.20
C PRO A 391 15.66 -25.44 -15.58
N LEU A 392 14.61 -24.61 -15.63
CA LEU A 392 14.15 -23.95 -16.86
C LEU A 392 14.98 -22.71 -17.18
N TRP A 393 15.48 -22.02 -16.15
CA TRP A 393 16.17 -20.74 -16.24
C TRP A 393 17.68 -20.95 -16.26
N SER A 394 18.37 -20.18 -17.08
CA SER A 394 19.83 -20.13 -17.09
C SER A 394 20.37 -19.24 -15.96
N ASP A 395 21.62 -19.47 -15.57
CA ASP A 395 22.26 -18.79 -14.44
C ASP A 395 22.30 -17.25 -14.65
N ASP A 396 22.52 -16.77 -15.88
CA ASP A 396 22.52 -15.34 -16.21
C ASP A 396 21.13 -14.68 -16.12
N GLN A 397 20.07 -15.46 -16.13
CA GLN A 397 18.70 -14.94 -16.08
C GLN A 397 18.19 -14.71 -14.66
N LEU A 398 18.73 -15.42 -13.65
CA LEU A 398 18.16 -15.50 -12.29
C LEU A 398 17.85 -14.14 -11.66
N TYR A 399 18.75 -13.17 -11.81
CA TYR A 399 18.59 -11.83 -11.23
C TYR A 399 18.16 -10.75 -12.23
N THR A 400 17.84 -11.15 -13.47
CA THR A 400 17.35 -10.22 -14.52
C THR A 400 15.84 -10.28 -14.71
N THR A 401 15.16 -11.13 -13.93
CA THR A 401 13.73 -11.43 -14.11
C THR A 401 12.96 -11.38 -12.80
N GLY A 402 12.60 -10.16 -12.39
CA GLY A 402 11.64 -9.93 -11.30
C GLY A 402 12.16 -10.07 -9.87
N MET A 403 13.41 -10.52 -9.68
CA MET A 403 14.11 -10.37 -8.40
C MET A 403 14.49 -8.91 -8.18
N PHE A 404 14.33 -8.44 -6.94
CA PHE A 404 14.53 -7.03 -6.60
C PHE A 404 15.84 -6.75 -5.85
N HIS A 405 16.66 -7.78 -5.72
CA HIS A 405 17.89 -7.78 -4.93
C HIS A 405 19.06 -7.23 -5.73
N GLY A 406 19.76 -6.24 -5.18
CA GLY A 406 21.02 -5.74 -5.70
C GLY A 406 22.18 -6.72 -5.46
N PRO A 407 23.36 -6.47 -6.08
CA PRO A 407 24.49 -7.41 -6.12
C PRO A 407 24.89 -8.04 -4.78
N LEU A 408 24.78 -7.32 -3.67
CA LEU A 408 25.12 -7.80 -2.33
C LEU A 408 24.31 -9.03 -1.91
N PHE A 409 23.07 -9.16 -2.40
CA PHE A 409 22.17 -10.26 -2.08
C PHE A 409 22.08 -11.29 -3.22
N GLN A 410 22.85 -11.15 -4.31
CA GLN A 410 22.78 -12.06 -5.46
C GLN A 410 23.62 -13.33 -5.25
N GLY A 411 23.26 -14.14 -4.25
CA GLY A 411 24.03 -15.30 -3.81
C GLY A 411 23.71 -16.65 -4.44
N VAL A 412 22.58 -16.83 -5.12
CA VAL A 412 22.28 -18.06 -5.85
C VAL A 412 23.00 -18.01 -7.19
N GLY A 413 24.14 -18.71 -7.28
CA GLY A 413 24.95 -18.75 -8.49
C GLY A 413 24.38 -19.67 -9.57
N ARG A 414 23.71 -20.74 -9.16
CA ARG A 414 23.17 -21.76 -10.08
C ARG A 414 22.03 -22.55 -9.48
N LEU A 415 21.02 -22.87 -10.29
CA LEU A 415 20.00 -23.86 -9.93
C LEU A 415 20.50 -25.26 -10.36
N LEU A 416 20.35 -26.26 -9.49
CA LEU A 416 20.86 -27.62 -9.75
C LEU A 416 19.76 -28.54 -10.28
N GLU A 417 18.69 -28.69 -9.50
CA GLU A 417 17.58 -29.59 -9.79
C GLU A 417 16.33 -29.15 -9.03
N TRP A 418 15.15 -29.45 -9.58
CA TRP A 418 13.89 -29.09 -8.96
C TRP A 418 12.76 -30.08 -9.32
N ASP A 419 11.74 -30.14 -8.47
CA ASP A 419 10.45 -30.79 -8.74
C ASP A 419 9.32 -30.06 -7.99
N GLU A 420 8.11 -30.61 -7.99
CA GLU A 420 6.95 -30.05 -7.27
C GLU A 420 7.11 -30.07 -5.73
N GLY A 421 8.16 -30.67 -5.18
CA GLY A 421 8.43 -30.75 -3.75
C GLY A 421 9.66 -29.95 -3.29
N GLY A 422 10.42 -29.35 -4.21
CA GLY A 422 11.57 -28.54 -3.83
C GLY A 422 12.51 -28.11 -4.94
N LEU A 423 13.54 -27.37 -4.54
CA LEU A 423 14.61 -26.90 -5.41
C LEU A 423 15.94 -26.95 -4.66
N ASP A 424 16.98 -27.42 -5.35
CA ASP A 424 18.35 -27.39 -4.87
C ASP A 424 19.17 -26.41 -5.71
N ALA A 425 19.95 -25.57 -5.03
CA ALA A 425 20.76 -24.53 -5.62
C ALA A 425 22.21 -24.60 -5.14
N GLU A 426 23.11 -24.04 -5.93
CA GLU A 426 24.50 -23.80 -5.59
C GLU A 426 24.71 -22.30 -5.39
N LEU A 427 25.39 -21.94 -4.31
CA LEU A 427 25.65 -20.54 -3.97
C LEU A 427 26.93 -20.03 -4.63
N ALA A 428 26.96 -18.73 -4.91
CA ALA A 428 28.15 -17.94 -5.17
C ALA A 428 28.67 -17.34 -3.85
N ASP A 429 29.90 -16.84 -3.83
CA ASP A 429 30.45 -16.15 -2.66
C ASP A 429 29.58 -14.93 -2.28
N LEU A 430 29.42 -14.72 -0.97
CA LEU A 430 28.59 -13.67 -0.39
C LEU A 430 29.43 -12.81 0.57
N PRO A 431 30.37 -12.00 0.03
CA PRO A 431 31.20 -11.13 0.84
C PRO A 431 30.35 -10.05 1.50
N LEU A 432 30.69 -9.71 2.74
CA LEU A 432 30.07 -8.61 3.49
C LEU A 432 30.83 -7.29 3.33
N ALA A 433 31.86 -7.28 2.49
CA ALA A 433 32.54 -6.07 2.10
C ALA A 433 31.55 -5.06 1.48
N GLY A 434 31.48 -3.86 2.04
CA GLY A 434 30.56 -2.81 1.61
C GLY A 434 29.13 -2.95 2.14
N PHE A 435 28.84 -3.91 3.03
CA PHE A 435 27.49 -4.09 3.61
C PHE A 435 26.93 -2.81 4.24
N PHE A 436 27.78 -2.08 4.98
CA PHE A 436 27.47 -0.78 5.61
C PHE A 436 28.08 0.44 4.88
N GLY A 437 28.60 0.26 3.66
CA GLY A 437 29.27 1.31 2.90
C GLY A 437 30.60 1.78 3.51
N ASP A 438 30.99 3.03 3.22
CA ASP A 438 32.25 3.66 3.68
C ASP A 438 32.14 4.28 5.10
N SER A 439 31.12 3.91 5.87
CA SER A 439 30.87 4.46 7.21
C SER A 439 32.10 4.30 8.13
N PRO A 440 32.57 5.37 8.82
CA PRO A 440 33.73 5.29 9.69
C PRO A 440 33.44 4.37 10.88
N GLY A 441 33.93 3.13 10.83
CA GLY A 441 33.64 2.13 11.85
C GLY A 441 33.72 0.67 11.42
N GLY A 442 34.02 0.34 10.15
CA GLY A 442 34.39 -1.03 9.73
C GLY A 442 33.38 -2.12 10.14
N GLY A 443 32.07 -1.84 10.05
CA GLY A 443 31.04 -2.55 10.83
C GLY A 443 30.73 -4.00 10.43
N ALA A 444 31.06 -4.44 9.22
CA ALA A 444 30.68 -5.78 8.76
C ALA A 444 31.44 -6.92 9.48
N GLU A 445 32.64 -6.63 10.01
CA GLU A 445 33.39 -7.57 10.86
C GLU A 445 32.69 -7.82 12.20
N GLY A 446 31.85 -6.87 12.65
CA GLY A 446 31.05 -6.99 13.86
C GLY A 446 29.82 -7.88 13.71
N LEU A 447 29.38 -8.18 12.48
CA LEU A 447 28.22 -9.03 12.22
C LEU A 447 28.50 -10.47 12.68
N LEU A 448 27.56 -11.04 13.41
CA LEU A 448 27.56 -12.40 13.95
C LEU A 448 27.01 -13.42 12.96
N LEU A 449 26.17 -13.00 12.01
CA LEU A 449 25.68 -13.78 10.87
C LEU A 449 26.08 -13.11 9.55
N ASN A 450 25.87 -13.81 8.45
CA ASN A 450 25.89 -13.21 7.12
C ASN A 450 24.45 -13.01 6.64
N PRO A 451 23.86 -11.79 6.77
CA PRO A 451 22.49 -11.56 6.35
C PRO A 451 22.24 -11.89 4.88
N ALA A 452 23.23 -11.63 4.00
CA ALA A 452 23.11 -11.98 2.58
C ALA A 452 22.99 -13.49 2.37
N LEU A 453 23.71 -14.30 3.14
CA LEU A 453 23.61 -15.76 3.13
C LEU A 453 22.23 -16.26 3.61
N LEU A 454 21.71 -15.69 4.71
CA LEU A 454 20.40 -16.06 5.23
C LEU A 454 19.27 -15.74 4.24
N ASP A 455 19.39 -14.62 3.52
CA ASP A 455 18.39 -14.15 2.57
C ASP A 455 18.22 -15.11 1.37
N GLN A 456 19.24 -15.92 1.04
CA GLN A 456 19.18 -16.88 -0.06
C GLN A 456 18.11 -17.96 0.13
N ILE A 457 17.62 -18.20 1.35
CA ILE A 457 16.47 -19.09 1.58
C ILE A 457 15.22 -18.56 0.89
N GLY A 458 14.95 -17.25 0.99
CA GLY A 458 13.86 -16.59 0.28
C GLY A 458 14.04 -16.67 -1.24
N HIS A 459 15.27 -16.58 -1.72
CA HIS A 459 15.59 -16.69 -3.14
C HIS A 459 15.28 -18.07 -3.71
N VAL A 460 15.67 -19.15 -3.01
CA VAL A 460 15.34 -20.53 -3.43
C VAL A 460 13.83 -20.73 -3.49
N THR A 461 13.08 -20.16 -2.54
CA THR A 461 11.62 -20.16 -2.57
C THR A 461 11.08 -19.46 -3.82
N ALA A 462 11.56 -18.25 -4.12
CA ALA A 462 11.15 -17.50 -5.30
C ALA A 462 11.48 -18.23 -6.61
N PHE A 463 12.69 -18.77 -6.75
CA PHE A 463 13.08 -19.53 -7.94
C PHE A 463 12.28 -20.81 -8.10
N TRP A 464 11.97 -21.52 -7.02
CA TRP A 464 11.12 -22.71 -7.08
C TRP A 464 9.71 -22.40 -7.62
N ILE A 465 9.10 -21.30 -7.16
CA ILE A 465 7.81 -20.83 -7.70
C ILE A 465 7.96 -20.50 -9.18
N ALA A 466 8.98 -19.73 -9.57
CA ALA A 466 9.21 -19.30 -10.94
C ALA A 466 9.37 -20.47 -11.93
N GLN A 467 9.90 -21.60 -11.45
CA GLN A 467 10.06 -22.83 -12.23
C GLN A 467 8.71 -23.51 -12.52
N GLY A 468 7.78 -23.50 -11.55
CA GLY A 468 6.49 -24.17 -11.67
C GLY A 468 5.33 -23.29 -12.16
N ALA A 469 5.37 -22.00 -11.85
CA ALA A 469 4.22 -21.09 -11.94
C ALA A 469 4.49 -19.80 -12.73
N GLY A 470 5.72 -19.58 -13.22
CA GLY A 470 6.10 -18.32 -13.86
C GLY A 470 6.32 -17.17 -12.87
N THR A 471 6.39 -15.94 -13.35
CA THR A 471 6.85 -14.78 -12.58
C THR A 471 5.73 -13.90 -12.01
N ASP A 472 4.46 -14.22 -12.27
CA ASP A 472 3.29 -13.46 -11.85
C ASP A 472 2.94 -13.69 -10.36
N PHE A 473 3.94 -13.59 -9.50
CA PHE A 473 3.79 -13.73 -8.07
C PHE A 473 4.63 -12.73 -7.27
N SER A 474 4.37 -12.71 -5.98
CA SER A 474 5.29 -12.23 -4.95
C SER A 474 5.22 -13.18 -3.77
N SER A 475 6.35 -13.41 -3.12
CA SER A 475 6.46 -14.28 -1.95
C SER A 475 7.37 -13.62 -0.95
N PHE A 476 6.94 -13.54 0.31
CA PHE A 476 7.77 -12.95 1.36
C PHE A 476 7.71 -13.77 2.64
N PRO A 477 8.84 -13.92 3.34
CA PRO A 477 8.89 -14.58 4.63
C PRO A 477 7.97 -13.92 5.66
N SER A 478 7.20 -14.74 6.35
CA SER A 478 6.20 -14.31 7.34
C SER A 478 6.45 -14.91 8.72
N SER A 479 6.87 -16.18 8.77
CA SER A 479 7.24 -16.86 10.01
C SER A 479 8.25 -17.96 9.75
N ILE A 480 9.10 -18.22 10.74
CA ILE A 480 10.04 -19.33 10.73
C ILE A 480 9.93 -20.01 12.08
N GLU A 481 9.72 -21.32 12.10
CA GLU A 481 9.68 -22.07 13.36
C GLU A 481 11.05 -22.03 14.03
N ARG A 482 12.10 -22.33 13.25
CA ARG A 482 13.46 -22.45 13.76
C ARG A 482 14.53 -22.30 12.69
N ILE A 483 15.65 -21.69 13.06
CA ILE A 483 16.90 -21.66 12.32
C ILE A 483 18.01 -22.21 13.23
N ASP A 484 18.69 -23.26 12.79
CA ASP A 484 19.91 -23.77 13.40
C ASP A 484 21.14 -23.12 12.75
N LEU A 485 21.98 -22.53 13.58
CA LEU A 485 23.16 -21.77 13.16
C LEU A 485 24.40 -22.67 13.25
N GLY A 486 25.00 -22.97 12.10
CA GLY A 486 26.32 -23.57 11.99
C GLY A 486 27.35 -22.49 11.70
N ASP A 487 28.07 -22.59 10.58
CA ASP A 487 28.92 -21.51 10.06
C ASP A 487 28.09 -20.44 9.30
N ALA A 488 27.06 -19.91 9.95
CA ALA A 488 26.09 -18.98 9.34
C ALA A 488 26.66 -17.59 9.03
N ARG A 489 27.92 -17.33 9.39
CA ARG A 489 28.66 -16.09 9.13
C ARG A 489 29.60 -16.20 7.92
N ALA A 490 29.73 -17.39 7.32
CA ALA A 490 30.63 -17.64 6.20
C ALA A 490 30.37 -16.67 5.02
N GLU A 491 31.46 -16.19 4.41
CA GLU A 491 31.43 -15.33 3.21
C GLU A 491 31.87 -16.09 1.94
N ALA A 492 32.87 -16.95 2.08
CA ALA A 492 33.38 -17.81 1.00
C ALA A 492 32.52 -19.06 0.84
N VAL A 493 31.30 -18.86 0.32
CA VAL A 493 30.25 -19.89 0.21
C VAL A 493 30.05 -20.38 -1.23
N GLY A 494 30.92 -20.01 -2.15
CA GLY A 494 30.94 -20.54 -3.52
C GLY A 494 30.96 -22.06 -3.54
N GLY A 495 29.98 -22.68 -4.23
CA GLY A 495 29.85 -24.14 -4.31
C GLY A 495 29.10 -24.77 -3.14
N VAL A 496 28.66 -24.00 -2.14
CA VAL A 496 27.77 -24.48 -1.08
C VAL A 496 26.42 -24.87 -1.68
N ARG A 497 25.86 -26.00 -1.24
CA ARG A 497 24.52 -26.45 -1.64
C ARG A 497 23.48 -25.91 -0.67
N LEU A 498 22.50 -25.19 -1.20
CA LEU A 498 21.28 -24.80 -0.50
C LEU A 498 20.11 -25.64 -1.05
N ALA A 499 19.65 -26.59 -0.25
CA ALA A 499 18.53 -27.47 -0.58
C ALA A 499 17.24 -26.98 0.08
N GLY A 500 16.15 -26.83 -0.68
CA GLY A 500 14.83 -26.44 -0.20
C GLY A 500 13.77 -27.49 -0.48
N ARG A 501 12.95 -27.84 0.53
CA ARG A 501 11.79 -28.72 0.39
C ARG A 501 10.55 -27.92 0.71
N ILE A 502 9.76 -27.61 -0.32
CA ILE A 502 8.77 -26.53 -0.31
C ILE A 502 7.44 -27.10 -0.79
N GLY A 503 6.34 -26.60 -0.22
CA GLY A 503 5.00 -26.90 -0.68
C GLY A 503 4.04 -25.72 -0.50
N TYR A 504 2.97 -25.71 -1.30
CA TYR A 504 1.90 -24.73 -1.19
C TYR A 504 0.92 -25.07 -0.06
N ARG A 505 0.38 -24.04 0.58
CA ARG A 505 -0.69 -24.13 1.58
C ARG A 505 -1.84 -23.20 1.23
N ASP A 506 -3.08 -23.65 1.41
CA ASP A 506 -4.28 -22.85 1.20
C ASP A 506 -4.57 -21.90 2.39
N ALA A 507 -5.73 -21.23 2.36
CA ALA A 507 -6.15 -20.30 3.41
C ALA A 507 -6.42 -20.99 4.76
N GLU A 508 -6.76 -22.28 4.75
CA GLU A 508 -7.01 -23.10 5.95
C GLU A 508 -5.77 -23.92 6.37
N ASP A 509 -4.60 -23.55 5.84
CA ASP A 509 -3.30 -24.18 6.11
C ASP A 509 -3.18 -25.66 5.68
N ARG A 510 -3.99 -26.10 4.72
CA ARG A 510 -3.92 -27.45 4.16
C ARG A 510 -2.97 -27.46 2.96
N PRO A 511 -2.33 -28.60 2.62
CA PRO A 511 -1.57 -28.72 1.38
C PRO A 511 -2.41 -28.31 0.17
N ALA A 512 -1.92 -27.36 -0.62
CA ALA A 512 -2.54 -26.93 -1.87
C ALA A 512 -1.83 -27.60 -3.06
N ALA A 513 -2.59 -27.92 -4.11
CA ALA A 513 -2.05 -28.59 -5.29
C ALA A 513 -1.15 -27.69 -6.15
N GLY A 514 -1.25 -26.37 -5.99
CA GLY A 514 -0.49 -25.41 -6.77
C GLY A 514 -0.84 -23.96 -6.43
N PRO A 515 -0.28 -23.00 -7.18
CA PRO A 515 -0.36 -21.57 -6.88
C PRO A 515 -1.78 -20.99 -6.95
N GLN A 516 -2.73 -21.66 -7.61
CA GLN A 516 -4.09 -21.14 -7.77
C GLN A 516 -4.89 -21.12 -6.46
N GLU A 517 -4.65 -22.09 -5.59
CA GLU A 517 -5.31 -22.26 -4.29
C GLU A 517 -4.44 -21.76 -3.14
N ALA A 518 -3.16 -21.50 -3.42
CA ALA A 518 -2.18 -21.12 -2.41
C ALA A 518 -2.44 -19.75 -1.79
N ARG A 519 -2.17 -19.66 -0.50
CA ARG A 519 -2.04 -18.42 0.28
C ARG A 519 -0.69 -18.33 0.99
N PHE A 520 -0.07 -19.48 1.25
CA PHE A 520 1.24 -19.55 1.86
C PHE A 520 2.11 -20.59 1.17
N LEU A 521 3.40 -20.47 1.39
CA LEU A 521 4.37 -21.54 1.18
C LEU A 521 4.88 -21.99 2.51
N GLN A 522 5.23 -23.27 2.60
CA GLN A 522 5.93 -23.81 3.75
C GLN A 522 7.08 -24.70 3.28
N GLY A 523 8.22 -24.63 3.97
CA GLY A 523 9.32 -25.52 3.66
C GLY A 523 10.41 -25.61 4.71
N ASP A 524 11.33 -26.54 4.47
CA ASP A 524 12.56 -26.73 5.23
C ASP A 524 13.75 -26.55 4.28
N PHE A 525 14.83 -25.98 4.81
CA PHE A 525 16.02 -25.62 4.05
C PHE A 525 17.29 -26.07 4.76
N LEU A 526 18.25 -26.55 4.00
CA LEU A 526 19.53 -27.04 4.49
C LEU A 526 20.66 -26.47 3.63
N CYS A 527 21.56 -25.72 4.27
CA CYS A 527 22.72 -25.09 3.65
C CYS A 527 24.00 -25.79 4.14
N THR A 528 24.66 -26.53 3.25
CA THR A 528 25.82 -27.36 3.58
C THR A 528 26.96 -27.18 2.60
N ALA A 529 28.18 -27.02 3.12
CA ALA A 529 29.39 -27.00 2.33
C ALA A 529 29.68 -28.38 1.70
N PRO A 530 30.52 -28.45 0.64
CA PRO A 530 30.88 -29.70 -0.02
C PRO A 530 31.51 -30.77 0.89
N ASP A 531 32.15 -30.36 1.99
CA ASP A 531 32.75 -31.25 2.99
C ASP A 531 31.75 -31.76 4.04
N GLY A 532 30.49 -31.34 3.96
CA GLY A 532 29.41 -31.69 4.88
C GLY A 532 29.26 -30.71 6.05
N THR A 533 30.06 -29.64 6.12
CA THR A 533 29.90 -28.60 7.15
C THR A 533 28.53 -27.92 7.01
N LEU A 534 27.80 -27.84 8.12
CA LEU A 534 26.54 -27.11 8.19
C LEU A 534 26.82 -25.61 8.27
N LEU A 535 26.24 -24.83 7.36
CA LEU A 535 26.20 -23.37 7.49
C LEU A 535 24.93 -22.96 8.25
N MET A 536 23.77 -23.44 7.80
CA MET A 536 22.51 -23.27 8.53
C MET A 536 21.45 -24.28 8.11
N ARG A 537 20.41 -24.41 8.93
CA ARG A 537 19.16 -25.08 8.57
C ARG A 537 17.97 -24.25 9.03
N ALA A 538 17.05 -23.95 8.13
CA ALA A 538 15.75 -23.39 8.50
C ALA A 538 14.68 -24.49 8.44
N SER A 539 13.83 -24.58 9.46
CA SER A 539 12.72 -25.52 9.51
C SER A 539 11.42 -24.78 9.79
N GLY A 540 10.32 -25.25 9.22
CA GLY A 540 9.03 -24.58 9.31
C GLY A 540 9.06 -23.15 8.77
N TRP A 541 9.87 -22.90 7.73
CA TRP A 541 9.89 -21.63 7.02
C TRP A 541 8.54 -21.42 6.34
N ARG A 542 7.99 -20.21 6.41
CA ARG A 542 6.69 -19.88 5.85
C ARG A 542 6.70 -18.53 5.15
N ASP A 543 6.31 -18.53 3.88
CA ASP A 543 6.07 -17.29 3.13
C ASP A 543 4.59 -17.04 2.97
N ARG A 544 4.24 -15.75 2.93
CA ARG A 544 2.96 -15.33 2.37
C ARG A 544 3.07 -15.24 0.86
N PHE A 545 2.17 -15.92 0.17
CA PHE A 545 2.18 -16.06 -1.29
C PHE A 545 1.08 -15.20 -1.93
N PHE A 546 1.46 -14.41 -2.91
CA PHE A 546 0.56 -13.52 -3.65
C PHE A 546 0.66 -13.83 -5.13
N ARG A 547 -0.49 -14.00 -5.78
CA ARG A 547 -0.59 -13.85 -7.23
C ARG A 547 -0.68 -12.37 -7.55
N VAL A 548 0.06 -11.92 -8.56
CA VAL A 548 0.02 -10.52 -8.99
C VAL A 548 -0.42 -10.44 -10.44
N PRO A 549 -1.19 -9.42 -10.85
CA PRO A 549 -1.50 -9.20 -12.25
C PRO A 549 -0.22 -9.04 -13.07
N HIS A 550 -0.18 -9.62 -14.28
CA HIS A 550 1.02 -9.57 -15.12
C HIS A 550 1.50 -8.14 -15.41
N SER A 551 0.58 -7.21 -15.73
CA SER A 551 0.95 -5.80 -15.95
C SER A 551 1.52 -5.12 -14.71
N PHE A 552 1.08 -5.53 -13.52
CA PHE A 552 1.66 -5.07 -12.26
C PHE A 552 3.11 -5.58 -12.10
N TYR A 553 3.34 -6.87 -12.40
CA TYR A 553 4.67 -7.49 -12.36
C TYR A 553 5.67 -6.79 -13.30
N GLU A 554 5.30 -6.59 -14.56
CA GLU A 554 6.18 -5.98 -15.56
C GLU A 554 6.46 -4.50 -15.20
N ALA A 555 5.43 -3.71 -14.95
CA ALA A 555 5.58 -2.27 -14.76
C ALA A 555 6.24 -1.87 -13.43
N ARG A 556 6.11 -2.67 -12.37
CA ARG A 556 6.82 -2.39 -11.09
C ARG A 556 8.33 -2.64 -11.20
N TYR A 557 8.74 -3.61 -12.02
CA TYR A 557 10.14 -4.01 -12.19
C TYR A 557 10.83 -3.25 -13.34
N ARG A 558 10.10 -2.95 -14.42
CA ARG A 558 10.57 -2.21 -15.60
C ARG A 558 9.74 -0.95 -15.83
N PRO A 559 9.78 0.03 -14.91
CA PRO A 559 8.90 1.19 -14.96
C PRO A 559 9.11 2.09 -16.18
N ARG A 560 10.25 2.01 -16.87
CA ARG A 560 10.52 2.78 -18.10
C ARG A 560 9.92 2.13 -19.33
N GLU A 561 9.96 0.81 -19.44
CA GLU A 561 9.57 0.06 -20.64
C GLU A 561 8.14 -0.49 -20.58
N ALA A 562 7.68 -0.84 -19.38
CA ALA A 562 6.40 -1.50 -19.17
C ALA A 562 5.30 -0.56 -18.68
N TRP A 563 4.08 -1.09 -18.70
CA TRP A 563 2.84 -0.33 -18.54
C TRP A 563 1.82 -1.11 -17.70
N TYR A 564 1.10 -0.41 -16.85
CA TYR A 564 -0.06 -0.92 -16.12
C TYR A 564 -1.32 -0.96 -17.00
N GLY A 565 -1.46 0.05 -17.87
CA GLY A 565 -2.54 0.18 -18.84
C GLY A 565 -2.12 -0.14 -20.28
N ALA A 566 -3.01 0.19 -21.21
CA ALA A 566 -2.82 -0.02 -22.64
C ALA A 566 -3.57 1.05 -23.46
N PRO A 567 -3.18 1.31 -24.73
CA PRO A 567 -3.95 2.17 -25.60
C PRO A 567 -5.29 1.53 -25.94
N ILE A 568 -6.36 2.33 -25.95
CA ILE A 568 -7.66 1.87 -26.44
C ILE A 568 -7.67 2.02 -27.96
N GLN A 569 -7.70 0.90 -28.68
CA GLN A 569 -7.79 0.93 -30.14
C GLN A 569 -9.20 1.32 -30.60
N ALA A 570 -9.28 2.41 -31.37
CA ALA A 570 -10.48 2.87 -32.06
C ALA A 570 -11.81 2.83 -31.25
N PRO A 571 -11.86 3.28 -29.97
CA PRO A 571 -13.14 3.36 -29.27
C PRO A 571 -14.07 4.35 -29.99
N PHE A 572 -13.50 5.43 -30.53
CA PHE A 572 -14.23 6.46 -31.25
C PHE A 572 -13.94 6.35 -32.75
N GLU A 573 -15.00 6.21 -33.55
CA GLU A 573 -14.91 5.92 -34.98
C GLU A 573 -14.29 7.06 -35.83
N ALA A 574 -14.25 8.26 -35.28
CA ALA A 574 -13.75 9.48 -35.93
C ALA A 574 -12.65 10.17 -35.11
N GLN A 575 -11.94 9.42 -34.26
CA GLN A 575 -10.79 9.95 -33.52
C GLN A 575 -9.68 10.33 -34.51
N PRO A 576 -9.11 11.54 -34.39
CA PRO A 576 -7.90 11.88 -35.13
C PRO A 576 -6.74 10.95 -34.80
N ASP A 577 -5.92 10.61 -35.80
CA ASP A 577 -4.74 9.73 -35.63
C ASP A 577 -3.71 10.31 -34.64
N ASP A 578 -3.73 11.63 -34.44
CA ASP A 578 -2.89 12.37 -33.50
C ASP A 578 -3.56 12.56 -32.12
N VAL A 579 -4.44 11.65 -31.71
CA VAL A 579 -4.98 11.64 -30.34
C VAL A 579 -4.79 10.25 -29.78
N LEU A 580 -4.26 10.14 -28.57
CA LEU A 580 -4.04 8.88 -27.87
C LEU A 580 -4.99 8.75 -26.69
N VAL A 581 -5.76 7.66 -26.63
CA VAL A 581 -6.59 7.32 -25.46
C VAL A 581 -5.97 6.11 -24.78
N TRP A 582 -5.76 6.22 -23.47
CA TRP A 582 -5.07 5.25 -22.64
C TRP A 582 -5.96 4.77 -21.50
N SER A 583 -6.09 3.46 -21.32
CA SER A 583 -6.88 2.87 -20.24
C SER A 583 -6.00 2.12 -19.26
N VAL A 584 -6.20 2.40 -17.97
CA VAL A 584 -5.63 1.63 -16.87
C VAL A 584 -6.78 0.88 -16.20
N PRO A 585 -6.83 -0.46 -16.30
CA PRO A 585 -7.90 -1.25 -15.70
C PRO A 585 -7.85 -1.18 -14.17
N ALA A 586 -8.97 -1.51 -13.53
CA ALA A 586 -8.99 -1.71 -12.10
C ALA A 586 -8.13 -2.93 -11.73
N PHE A 587 -7.35 -2.82 -10.66
CA PHE A 587 -6.71 -4.00 -10.08
C PHE A 587 -7.76 -4.94 -9.46
N PRO A 588 -7.46 -6.25 -9.31
CA PRO A 588 -8.36 -7.18 -8.66
C PRO A 588 -8.83 -6.67 -7.29
N HIS A 589 -10.08 -6.95 -6.93
CA HIS A 589 -10.66 -6.46 -5.68
C HIS A 589 -9.81 -6.88 -4.46
N GLY A 590 -9.52 -5.93 -3.57
CA GLY A 590 -8.72 -6.16 -2.37
C GLY A 590 -7.22 -6.30 -2.61
N PHE A 591 -6.75 -6.41 -3.86
CA PHE A 591 -5.32 -6.56 -4.17
C PHE A 591 -4.51 -5.43 -3.58
N LEU A 592 -4.89 -4.17 -3.84
CA LEU A 592 -4.13 -3.01 -3.39
C LEU A 592 -4.12 -2.82 -1.86
N GLU A 593 -5.09 -3.38 -1.16
CA GLU A 593 -5.24 -3.37 0.29
C GLU A 593 -4.56 -4.56 0.98
N ASP A 594 -4.21 -5.61 0.23
CA ASP A 594 -3.60 -6.82 0.78
C ASP A 594 -2.20 -6.55 1.36
N ALA A 595 -1.78 -7.44 2.27
CA ALA A 595 -0.47 -7.41 2.94
C ALA A 595 -0.10 -6.04 3.54
N GLY A 596 -1.04 -5.38 4.23
CA GLY A 596 -0.81 -4.06 4.80
C GLY A 596 -0.74 -2.94 3.75
N GLY A 597 -1.33 -3.14 2.57
CA GLY A 597 -1.35 -2.17 1.48
C GLY A 597 0.01 -1.98 0.79
N ILE A 598 0.90 -2.97 0.88
CA ILE A 598 2.26 -2.90 0.31
C ILE A 598 2.24 -2.62 -1.19
N TRP A 599 1.28 -3.17 -1.93
CA TRP A 599 1.12 -2.95 -3.36
C TRP A 599 0.77 -1.51 -3.71
N THR A 600 -0.10 -0.89 -2.91
CA THR A 600 -0.38 0.54 -3.06
C THR A 600 0.89 1.38 -2.82
N ARG A 601 1.69 1.03 -1.81
CA ARG A 601 2.91 1.76 -1.44
C ARG A 601 4.00 1.63 -2.51
N VAL A 602 4.20 0.41 -3.04
CA VAL A 602 5.08 0.14 -4.20
C VAL A 602 4.64 0.96 -5.40
N LEU A 603 3.36 0.93 -5.78
CA LEU A 603 2.86 1.74 -6.90
C LEU A 603 3.14 3.24 -6.71
N ALA A 604 2.84 3.76 -5.52
CA ALA A 604 3.07 5.16 -5.21
C ALA A 604 4.56 5.52 -5.30
N ALA A 605 5.45 4.65 -4.81
CA ALA A 605 6.88 4.85 -4.89
C ALA A 605 7.41 4.72 -6.33
N THR A 606 6.89 3.81 -7.14
CA THR A 606 7.37 3.63 -8.51
C THR A 606 6.87 4.75 -9.45
N VAL A 607 5.64 5.23 -9.27
CA VAL A 607 4.97 6.07 -10.27
C VAL A 607 5.02 7.57 -9.95
N LEU A 608 4.94 7.94 -8.67
CA LEU A 608 4.77 9.33 -8.28
C LEU A 608 6.11 10.06 -8.13
N SER A 609 6.14 11.31 -8.61
CA SER A 609 7.20 12.26 -8.29
C SER A 609 7.25 12.56 -6.79
N GLN A 610 8.33 13.18 -6.31
CA GLN A 610 8.46 13.52 -4.88
C GLN A 610 7.31 14.43 -4.39
N ALA A 611 6.92 15.45 -5.16
CA ALA A 611 5.82 16.35 -4.82
C ALA A 611 4.46 15.63 -4.81
N GLU A 612 4.25 14.72 -5.75
CA GLU A 612 3.05 13.89 -5.81
C GLU A 612 2.98 12.88 -4.66
N ARG A 613 4.10 12.27 -4.25
CA ARG A 613 4.17 11.41 -3.05
C ARG A 613 3.78 12.20 -1.80
N ALA A 614 4.25 13.43 -1.66
CA ALA A 614 3.87 14.30 -0.54
C ALA A 614 2.36 14.60 -0.54
N THR A 615 1.80 14.94 -1.70
CA THR A 615 0.36 15.15 -1.88
C THR A 615 -0.44 13.90 -1.54
N TRP A 616 0.01 12.75 -2.04
CA TRP A 616 -0.62 11.45 -1.83
C TRP A 616 -0.66 11.04 -0.35
N ARG A 617 0.41 11.31 0.39
CA ARG A 617 0.47 11.10 1.85
C ARG A 617 -0.45 12.04 2.62
N GLY A 618 -0.65 13.27 2.12
CA GLY A 618 -1.51 14.27 2.74
C GLY A 618 -3.01 13.97 2.67
N PHE A 619 -3.45 12.96 1.91
CA PHE A 619 -4.87 12.60 1.85
C PHE A 619 -5.39 12.08 3.19
N THR A 620 -6.20 12.91 3.86
CA THR A 620 -7.00 12.52 5.01
C THR A 620 -8.43 12.19 4.55
N GLY A 621 -8.94 10.97 4.80
CA GLY A 621 -10.30 10.59 4.44
C GLY A 621 -10.42 9.15 3.92
N PRO A 622 -11.51 8.82 3.18
CA PRO A 622 -11.76 7.46 2.71
C PRO A 622 -10.65 6.96 1.78
N ALA A 623 -10.16 5.74 2.02
CA ALA A 623 -9.09 5.10 1.25
C ALA A 623 -9.36 5.10 -0.27
N LYS A 624 -10.65 4.97 -0.65
CA LYS A 624 -11.10 5.04 -2.05
C LYS A 624 -10.60 6.30 -2.78
N ARG A 625 -10.71 7.48 -2.16
CA ARG A 625 -10.31 8.73 -2.82
C ARG A 625 -8.81 8.78 -3.10
N ARG A 626 -8.01 8.32 -2.14
CA ARG A 626 -6.55 8.24 -2.26
C ARG A 626 -6.13 7.24 -3.36
N ARG A 627 -6.84 6.12 -3.47
CA ARG A 627 -6.64 5.10 -4.52
C ARG A 627 -7.04 5.62 -5.90
N ASP A 628 -8.24 6.20 -6.04
CA ASP A 628 -8.71 6.75 -7.31
C ASP A 628 -7.77 7.86 -7.83
N TRP A 629 -7.21 8.68 -6.93
CA TRP A 629 -6.21 9.68 -7.28
C TRP A 629 -4.91 9.04 -7.80
N LEU A 630 -4.42 7.98 -7.16
CA LEU A 630 -3.23 7.25 -7.62
C LEU A 630 -3.47 6.61 -9.00
N MET A 631 -4.61 5.96 -9.20
CA MET A 631 -4.99 5.38 -10.50
C MET A 631 -5.07 6.47 -11.59
N GLY A 632 -5.62 7.63 -11.27
CA GLY A 632 -5.66 8.77 -12.18
C GLY A 632 -4.27 9.29 -12.55
N ARG A 633 -3.33 9.31 -11.59
CA ARG A 633 -1.93 9.67 -11.86
C ARG A 633 -1.23 8.65 -12.75
N ILE A 634 -1.47 7.35 -12.54
CA ILE A 634 -0.95 6.30 -13.43
C ILE A 634 -1.46 6.54 -14.86
N ALA A 635 -2.77 6.70 -15.05
CA ALA A 635 -3.34 6.90 -16.39
C ALA A 635 -2.80 8.16 -17.10
N LEU A 636 -2.73 9.29 -16.39
CA LEU A 636 -2.18 10.54 -16.93
C LEU A 636 -0.70 10.40 -17.35
N LYS A 637 0.13 9.81 -16.48
CA LYS A 637 1.55 9.60 -16.76
C LYS A 637 1.75 8.64 -17.90
N GLU A 638 1.00 7.54 -17.98
CA GLU A 638 1.13 6.59 -19.08
C GLU A 638 0.68 7.18 -20.43
N ALA A 639 -0.43 7.92 -20.46
CA ALA A 639 -0.86 8.63 -21.67
C ALA A 639 0.20 9.65 -22.13
N ALA A 640 0.77 10.43 -21.22
CA ALA A 640 1.82 11.39 -21.54
C ALA A 640 3.12 10.70 -22.00
N ARG A 641 3.56 9.65 -21.31
CA ARG A 641 4.75 8.86 -21.68
C ARG A 641 4.60 8.23 -23.06
N ALA A 642 3.47 7.59 -23.33
CA ALA A 642 3.21 6.93 -24.61
C ALA A 642 3.12 7.95 -25.76
N TRP A 643 2.51 9.11 -25.52
CA TRP A 643 2.51 10.22 -26.47
C TRP A 643 3.93 10.72 -26.76
N ILE A 644 4.70 11.05 -25.72
CA ILE A 644 6.06 11.55 -25.85
C ILE A 644 6.98 10.54 -26.54
N LEU A 645 6.85 9.25 -26.21
CA LEU A 645 7.61 8.18 -26.86
C LEU A 645 7.30 8.11 -28.36
N THR A 646 6.02 8.21 -28.74
CA THR A 646 5.59 8.15 -30.14
C THR A 646 6.06 9.35 -30.95
N HIS A 647 6.02 10.55 -30.37
CA HIS A 647 6.30 11.80 -31.10
C HIS A 647 7.76 12.25 -31.03
N TYR A 648 8.49 11.89 -29.98
CA TYR A 648 9.87 12.35 -29.73
C TYR A 648 10.87 11.20 -29.54
N GLY A 649 10.42 9.94 -29.47
CA GLY A 649 11.30 8.79 -29.27
C GLY A 649 11.90 8.69 -27.86
N LEU A 650 11.33 9.42 -26.88
CA LEU A 650 11.84 9.48 -25.51
C LEU A 650 11.06 8.55 -24.59
N ALA A 651 11.72 7.51 -24.09
CA ALA A 651 11.17 6.60 -23.09
C ALA A 651 11.41 7.16 -21.67
N LEU A 652 10.41 7.83 -21.13
CA LEU A 652 10.50 8.51 -19.83
C LEU A 652 10.06 7.61 -18.67
N LEU A 653 10.65 7.80 -17.49
CA LEU A 653 10.17 7.21 -16.26
C LEU A 653 8.92 7.95 -15.74
N PRO A 654 7.95 7.26 -15.11
CA PRO A 654 6.74 7.91 -14.64
C PRO A 654 7.00 8.96 -13.56
N ALA A 655 7.99 8.76 -12.68
CA ALA A 655 8.25 9.70 -11.58
C ALA A 655 8.81 11.05 -12.06
N ASP A 656 9.36 11.12 -13.28
CA ASP A 656 9.89 12.36 -13.88
C ASP A 656 8.79 13.28 -14.43
N LEU A 657 7.55 12.80 -14.51
CA LEU A 657 6.41 13.54 -15.06
C LEU A 657 5.50 14.04 -13.95
N GLU A 658 5.74 15.24 -13.43
CA GLU A 658 4.89 15.83 -12.40
C GLU A 658 3.61 16.45 -12.97
N PHE A 659 2.45 16.12 -12.37
CA PHE A 659 1.17 16.71 -12.76
C PHE A 659 0.67 17.74 -11.75
N ALA A 660 0.51 18.97 -12.23
CA ALA A 660 -0.14 20.06 -11.53
C ALA A 660 -1.62 20.18 -11.94
N VAL A 661 -2.36 21.05 -11.25
CA VAL A 661 -3.79 21.30 -11.50
C VAL A 661 -3.97 22.80 -11.71
N ALA A 662 -4.60 23.18 -12.83
CA ALA A 662 -4.94 24.57 -13.13
C ALA A 662 -6.08 25.08 -12.22
N GLU A 663 -6.32 26.39 -12.19
CA GLU A 663 -7.38 27.01 -11.37
C GLU A 663 -8.77 26.40 -11.63
N GLY A 664 -9.08 26.03 -12.88
CA GLY A 664 -10.33 25.37 -13.28
C GLY A 664 -10.42 23.87 -12.94
N GLY A 665 -9.39 23.28 -12.33
CA GLY A 665 -9.34 21.87 -11.95
C GLY A 665 -8.78 20.92 -13.02
N LYS A 666 -8.43 21.44 -14.22
CA LYS A 666 -7.81 20.63 -15.28
C LYS A 666 -6.38 20.23 -14.92
N PRO A 667 -6.01 18.93 -14.97
CA PRO A 667 -4.64 18.50 -14.79
C PRO A 667 -3.79 18.88 -16.00
N TYR A 668 -2.53 19.26 -15.77
CA TYR A 668 -1.54 19.48 -16.83
C TYR A 668 -0.17 18.97 -16.40
N LEU A 669 0.64 18.57 -17.39
CA LEU A 669 2.02 18.14 -17.18
C LEU A 669 2.90 19.37 -16.91
N ALA A 670 3.52 19.43 -15.74
CA ALA A 670 4.45 20.50 -15.40
C ALA A 670 5.68 20.44 -16.32
N ALA A 671 6.14 21.61 -16.78
CA ALA A 671 7.18 21.67 -17.81
C ALA A 671 8.60 21.43 -17.30
N GLU A 672 8.86 21.59 -16.00
CA GLU A 672 10.22 21.55 -15.44
C GLU A 672 10.93 20.21 -15.68
N GLY A 673 10.27 19.09 -15.36
CA GLY A 673 10.82 17.75 -15.59
C GLY A 673 11.07 17.43 -17.06
N PRO A 674 10.06 17.52 -17.94
CA PRO A 674 10.23 17.39 -19.39
C PRO A 674 11.29 18.33 -19.99
N ALA A 675 11.42 19.56 -19.50
CA ALA A 675 12.42 20.51 -19.97
C ALA A 675 13.85 20.09 -19.65
N ALA A 676 14.08 19.51 -18.48
CA ALA A 676 15.37 18.91 -18.14
C ALA A 676 15.72 17.71 -19.05
N LEU A 677 14.72 17.12 -19.71
CA LEU A 677 14.85 15.98 -20.63
C LEU A 677 14.77 16.40 -22.11
N GLY A 678 14.83 17.71 -22.39
CA GLY A 678 14.93 18.25 -23.75
C GLY A 678 13.61 18.58 -24.45
N LEU A 679 12.49 18.58 -23.72
CA LEU A 679 11.17 18.98 -24.25
C LEU A 679 10.84 20.44 -23.92
N THR A 680 10.20 21.16 -24.83
CA THR A 680 9.74 22.53 -24.54
C THR A 680 8.28 22.55 -24.08
N PRO A 681 7.80 23.58 -23.36
CA PRO A 681 6.39 23.67 -22.97
C PRO A 681 5.40 23.53 -24.14
N GLU A 682 5.77 24.05 -25.32
CA GLU A 682 4.97 23.99 -26.56
C GLU A 682 4.96 22.61 -27.21
N SER A 683 5.79 21.68 -26.73
CA SER A 683 5.90 20.31 -27.21
C SER A 683 5.07 19.32 -26.38
N LEU A 684 4.54 19.76 -25.22
CA LEU A 684 3.82 18.91 -24.27
C LEU A 684 2.36 18.70 -24.69
N PRO A 685 1.84 17.46 -24.54
CA PRO A 685 0.47 17.16 -24.93
C PRO A 685 -0.57 17.85 -24.03
N GLU A 686 -1.72 18.12 -24.62
CA GLU A 686 -2.93 18.44 -23.88
C GLU A 686 -3.52 17.15 -23.29
N LEU A 687 -3.89 17.17 -22.01
CA LEU A 687 -4.27 15.97 -21.26
C LEU A 687 -5.65 16.12 -20.60
N SER A 688 -6.37 15.01 -20.50
CA SER A 688 -7.61 14.91 -19.71
C SER A 688 -7.74 13.53 -19.07
N LEU A 689 -8.51 13.44 -17.99
CA LEU A 689 -8.64 12.26 -17.14
C LEU A 689 -10.11 12.00 -16.76
N ALA A 690 -10.47 10.71 -16.70
CA ALA A 690 -11.64 10.21 -16.01
C ALA A 690 -11.32 8.92 -15.23
N HIS A 691 -12.10 8.62 -14.22
CA HIS A 691 -11.99 7.38 -13.45
C HIS A 691 -13.37 6.87 -13.04
N ALA A 692 -13.58 5.57 -13.12
CA ALA A 692 -14.82 4.93 -12.69
C ALA A 692 -14.54 3.50 -12.23
N GLY A 693 -15.17 3.10 -11.12
CA GLY A 693 -15.04 1.73 -10.58
C GLY A 693 -13.62 1.25 -10.26
N GLY A 694 -12.69 2.16 -9.98
CA GLY A 694 -11.27 1.84 -9.73
C GLY A 694 -10.41 1.76 -11.00
N ALA A 695 -11.00 1.83 -12.19
CA ALA A 695 -10.29 2.02 -13.45
C ALA A 695 -10.13 3.52 -13.76
N ALA A 696 -9.16 3.86 -14.61
CA ALA A 696 -8.91 5.22 -15.07
C ALA A 696 -8.66 5.25 -16.58
N VAL A 697 -9.14 6.30 -17.24
CA VAL A 697 -8.85 6.59 -18.64
C VAL A 697 -8.27 7.99 -18.77
N ALA A 698 -7.21 8.12 -19.56
CA ALA A 698 -6.62 9.40 -19.89
C ALA A 698 -6.55 9.56 -21.42
N VAL A 699 -6.51 10.81 -21.87
CA VAL A 699 -6.30 11.15 -23.28
C VAL A 699 -5.17 12.15 -23.39
N ALA A 700 -4.32 11.96 -24.40
CA ALA A 700 -3.29 12.89 -24.82
C ALA A 700 -3.61 13.39 -26.24
N ALA A 701 -3.61 14.70 -26.43
CA ALA A 701 -3.84 15.38 -27.70
C ALA A 701 -2.65 16.30 -28.02
N PRO A 702 -2.53 16.78 -29.28
CA PRO A 702 -1.42 17.64 -29.69
C PRO A 702 -1.35 18.92 -28.85
N PRO A 703 -0.16 19.52 -28.69
CA PRO A 703 0.00 20.75 -27.96
C PRO A 703 -0.95 21.86 -28.45
N GLY A 704 -1.61 22.55 -27.52
CA GLY A 704 -2.53 23.64 -27.83
C GLY A 704 -3.90 23.20 -28.38
N ARG A 705 -4.20 21.90 -28.45
CA ARG A 705 -5.51 21.35 -28.83
C ARG A 705 -6.28 20.89 -27.59
N PRO A 706 -7.20 21.70 -27.03
CA PRO A 706 -7.87 21.34 -25.80
C PRO A 706 -8.68 20.05 -25.95
N VAL A 707 -8.60 19.18 -24.94
CA VAL A 707 -9.21 17.86 -24.95
C VAL A 707 -9.93 17.57 -23.64
N GLY A 708 -11.03 16.82 -23.72
CA GLY A 708 -11.79 16.35 -22.57
C GLY A 708 -12.21 14.90 -22.75
N ILE A 709 -11.99 14.06 -21.74
CA ILE A 709 -12.47 12.68 -21.72
C ILE A 709 -13.32 12.42 -20.49
N ASP A 710 -14.37 11.63 -20.66
CA ASP A 710 -15.16 11.11 -19.56
C ASP A 710 -15.48 9.63 -19.71
N MET A 711 -15.68 8.96 -18.58
CA MET A 711 -15.96 7.53 -18.50
C MET A 711 -16.84 7.21 -17.30
N GLU A 712 -17.92 6.47 -17.54
CA GLU A 712 -18.79 5.93 -16.50
C GLU A 712 -19.10 4.45 -16.73
N LEU A 713 -19.25 3.69 -15.64
CA LEU A 713 -19.62 2.27 -15.70
C LEU A 713 -21.13 2.11 -15.54
N LEU A 714 -21.73 1.23 -16.35
CA LEU A 714 -23.15 0.88 -16.25
C LEU A 714 -23.52 0.37 -14.86
N ALA A 715 -22.65 -0.45 -14.25
CA ALA A 715 -22.82 -0.96 -12.89
C ALA A 715 -22.69 0.13 -11.80
N GLY A 716 -22.04 1.26 -12.11
CA GLY A 716 -21.90 2.39 -11.19
C GLY A 716 -23.18 3.22 -11.05
N LEU A 717 -24.03 3.21 -12.07
CA LEU A 717 -25.34 3.84 -12.01
C LEU A 717 -26.32 2.90 -11.30
N GLY A 718 -26.70 3.26 -10.06
CA GLY A 718 -27.55 2.45 -9.19
C GLY A 718 -28.96 2.16 -9.71
N GLY A 719 -29.86 1.78 -8.79
CA GLY A 719 -31.25 1.44 -9.11
C GLY A 719 -32.05 2.60 -9.74
N ALA A 720 -33.31 2.33 -10.06
CA ALA A 720 -34.20 3.27 -10.76
C ALA A 720 -34.22 4.69 -10.14
N GLU A 721 -34.12 4.81 -8.82
CA GLU A 721 -34.07 6.10 -8.13
C GLU A 721 -32.82 6.92 -8.47
N ALA A 722 -31.64 6.29 -8.54
CA ALA A 722 -30.40 6.97 -8.91
C ALA A 722 -30.47 7.46 -10.37
N ARG A 723 -31.08 6.65 -11.26
CA ARG A 723 -31.32 7.02 -12.66
C ARG A 723 -32.27 8.21 -12.77
N ALA A 724 -33.36 8.20 -12.00
CA ALA A 724 -34.30 9.32 -11.95
C ALA A 724 -33.62 10.60 -11.48
N ARG A 725 -32.83 10.54 -10.39
CA ARG A 725 -32.09 11.70 -9.88
C ARG A 725 -31.09 12.27 -10.89
N LEU A 726 -30.36 11.41 -11.61
CA LEU A 726 -29.43 11.86 -12.66
C LEU A 726 -30.21 12.46 -13.84
N SER A 727 -31.26 11.79 -14.32
CA SER A 727 -32.12 12.26 -15.41
C SER A 727 -32.72 13.63 -15.11
N ASP A 728 -33.31 13.79 -13.93
CA ASP A 728 -33.94 15.05 -13.52
C ASP A 728 -32.90 16.12 -13.19
N GLY A 729 -31.79 15.78 -12.54
CA GLY A 729 -30.77 16.75 -12.17
C GLY A 729 -29.97 17.29 -13.36
N ALA A 730 -29.57 16.40 -14.27
CA ALA A 730 -28.62 16.73 -15.33
C ALA A 730 -29.25 17.18 -16.65
N PHE A 731 -30.51 16.79 -16.93
CA PHE A 731 -31.11 16.99 -18.25
C PHE A 731 -32.44 17.76 -18.20
N ALA A 732 -32.66 18.63 -19.17
CA ALA A 732 -33.96 19.22 -19.48
C ALA A 732 -34.84 18.24 -20.28
N ALA A 733 -36.15 18.51 -20.36
CA ALA A 733 -37.09 17.66 -21.10
C ALA A 733 -36.70 17.46 -22.57
N GLY A 734 -36.23 18.51 -23.25
CA GLY A 734 -35.76 18.38 -24.64
C GLY A 734 -34.55 17.47 -24.79
N GLU A 735 -33.65 17.43 -23.81
CA GLU A 735 -32.47 16.57 -23.83
C GLU A 735 -32.85 15.10 -23.58
N ARG A 736 -33.83 14.84 -22.70
CA ARG A 736 -34.38 13.49 -22.48
C ARG A 736 -35.06 12.94 -23.73
N ALA A 737 -35.79 13.79 -24.46
CA ALA A 737 -36.36 13.42 -25.75
C ALA A 737 -35.28 13.01 -26.76
N LEU A 738 -34.17 13.76 -26.82
CA LEU A 738 -33.03 13.47 -27.72
C LEU A 738 -32.32 12.15 -27.38
N LEU A 739 -32.25 11.80 -26.10
CA LEU A 739 -31.71 10.52 -25.62
C LEU A 739 -32.71 9.36 -25.76
N GLY A 740 -33.95 9.62 -26.19
CA GLY A 740 -35.00 8.61 -26.29
C GLY A 740 -35.55 8.14 -24.94
N LEU A 741 -35.44 8.96 -23.90
CA LEU A 741 -35.83 8.62 -22.52
C LEU A 741 -37.29 8.95 -22.17
N ASP A 742 -38.03 9.61 -23.07
CA ASP A 742 -39.43 10.05 -22.82
C ASP A 742 -40.49 8.99 -23.18
N ALA A 743 -40.11 7.81 -23.68
CA ALA A 743 -41.07 6.74 -23.95
C ALA A 743 -41.60 6.12 -22.63
N PRO A 744 -42.88 5.71 -22.55
CA PRO A 744 -43.51 5.26 -21.30
C PRO A 744 -42.78 4.11 -20.58
N ASP A 745 -42.08 3.25 -21.34
CA ASP A 745 -41.31 2.11 -20.83
C ASP A 745 -39.79 2.40 -20.77
N ALA A 746 -39.33 3.60 -21.16
CA ALA A 746 -37.91 3.93 -21.31
C ALA A 746 -37.09 3.97 -20.01
N PRO A 747 -37.60 4.38 -18.83
CA PRO A 747 -36.79 4.42 -17.61
C PRO A 747 -36.28 3.03 -17.20
N ASP A 748 -37.10 2.01 -17.43
CA ASP A 748 -36.84 0.61 -17.06
C ASP A 748 -36.42 -0.27 -18.25
N ALA A 749 -36.35 0.30 -19.47
CA ALA A 749 -35.93 -0.42 -20.66
C ALA A 749 -34.46 -0.86 -20.58
N PRO A 750 -34.13 -2.10 -21.00
CA PRO A 750 -32.74 -2.54 -21.14
C PRO A 750 -31.95 -1.56 -22.03
N GLY A 751 -30.96 -0.88 -21.46
CA GLY A 751 -30.12 0.09 -22.17
C GLY A 751 -30.35 1.57 -21.81
N SER A 752 -31.41 1.92 -21.08
CA SER A 752 -31.70 3.30 -20.66
C SER A 752 -30.57 3.92 -19.84
N ALA A 753 -29.95 3.13 -18.97
CA ALA A 753 -28.76 3.52 -18.20
C ALA A 753 -27.61 3.96 -19.12
N GLY A 754 -27.36 3.20 -20.20
CA GLY A 754 -26.30 3.53 -21.15
C GLY A 754 -26.58 4.83 -21.91
N LEU A 755 -27.82 5.09 -22.28
CA LEU A 755 -28.23 6.34 -22.95
C LEU A 755 -28.05 7.54 -22.01
N LEU A 756 -28.50 7.41 -20.76
CA LEU A 756 -28.36 8.45 -19.75
C LEU A 756 -26.88 8.77 -19.45
N LEU A 757 -26.06 7.73 -19.26
CA LEU A 757 -24.62 7.89 -19.06
C LEU A 757 -23.93 8.46 -20.30
N SER A 758 -24.39 8.13 -21.52
CA SER A 758 -23.82 8.71 -22.76
C SER A 758 -24.02 10.23 -22.80
N GLY A 759 -25.22 10.70 -22.45
CA GLY A 759 -25.49 12.13 -22.34
C GLY A 759 -24.67 12.80 -21.21
N TRP A 760 -24.46 12.10 -20.10
CA TRP A 760 -23.70 12.61 -18.96
C TRP A 760 -22.22 12.75 -19.29
N CYS A 761 -21.62 11.65 -19.79
CA CYS A 761 -20.23 11.64 -20.24
C CYS A 761 -20.00 12.70 -21.31
N ALA A 762 -20.96 12.91 -22.23
CA ALA A 762 -20.83 13.94 -23.25
C ALA A 762 -20.67 15.35 -22.66
N LYS A 763 -21.48 15.68 -21.63
CA LYS A 763 -21.42 16.98 -20.94
C LYS A 763 -20.12 17.14 -20.16
N GLU A 764 -19.70 16.12 -19.42
CA GLU A 764 -18.44 16.13 -18.66
C GLU A 764 -17.23 16.26 -19.59
N ALA A 765 -17.18 15.49 -20.68
CA ALA A 765 -16.11 15.61 -21.67
C ALA A 765 -16.04 17.01 -22.30
N ALA A 766 -17.19 17.59 -22.66
CA ALA A 766 -17.25 18.97 -23.17
C ALA A 766 -16.77 20.00 -22.13
N ALA A 767 -17.14 19.86 -20.86
CA ALA A 767 -16.69 20.73 -19.80
C ALA A 767 -15.17 20.65 -19.59
N LYS A 768 -14.63 19.42 -19.53
CA LYS A 768 -13.20 19.17 -19.35
C LYS A 768 -12.36 19.69 -20.51
N ALA A 769 -12.88 19.62 -21.75
CA ALA A 769 -12.21 20.20 -22.92
C ALA A 769 -12.05 21.72 -22.80
N LEU A 770 -13.00 22.40 -22.13
CA LEU A 770 -12.92 23.82 -21.79
C LEU A 770 -12.09 24.12 -20.53
N GLY A 771 -11.48 23.11 -19.91
CA GLY A 771 -10.64 23.26 -18.72
C GLY A 771 -11.40 23.50 -17.42
N GLN A 772 -12.70 23.15 -17.38
CA GLN A 772 -13.55 23.27 -16.20
C GLN A 772 -14.32 21.98 -15.91
N GLY A 773 -14.87 21.84 -14.71
CA GLY A 773 -15.88 20.82 -14.41
C GLY A 773 -17.31 21.33 -14.66
N LEU A 774 -18.31 20.46 -14.52
CA LEU A 774 -19.72 20.88 -14.55
C LEU A 774 -20.10 21.82 -13.38
N ASN A 775 -19.30 21.88 -12.31
CA ASN A 775 -19.44 22.83 -11.19
C ASN A 775 -20.86 22.88 -10.59
N GLY A 776 -21.53 21.73 -10.51
CA GLY A 776 -22.91 21.61 -10.00
C GLY A 776 -23.99 22.20 -10.92
N ARG A 777 -23.64 22.56 -12.16
CA ARG A 777 -24.54 23.15 -13.16
C ARG A 777 -24.61 22.30 -14.44
N PRO A 778 -24.90 20.99 -14.37
CA PRO A 778 -24.91 20.11 -15.55
C PRO A 778 -25.87 20.59 -16.67
N ARG A 779 -26.93 21.32 -16.31
CA ARG A 779 -27.89 21.89 -17.28
C ARG A 779 -27.37 23.11 -18.05
N SER A 780 -26.20 23.67 -17.71
CA SER A 780 -25.58 24.72 -18.52
C SER A 780 -24.85 24.18 -19.74
N PHE A 781 -24.55 22.88 -19.75
CA PHE A 781 -24.04 22.14 -20.89
C PHE A 781 -25.22 21.39 -21.51
N VAL A 782 -25.74 21.88 -22.63
CA VAL A 782 -27.03 21.44 -23.19
C VAL A 782 -26.80 20.51 -24.37
N LEU A 783 -27.32 19.29 -24.28
CA LEU A 783 -27.36 18.34 -25.38
C LEU A 783 -28.33 18.84 -26.47
N GLN A 784 -27.82 19.20 -27.63
CA GLN A 784 -28.61 19.74 -28.75
C GLN A 784 -28.93 18.69 -29.82
N ALA A 785 -28.03 17.73 -30.02
CA ALA A 785 -28.22 16.65 -30.98
C ALA A 785 -27.44 15.41 -30.55
N VAL A 786 -27.96 14.24 -30.95
CA VAL A 786 -27.27 12.95 -30.85
C VAL A 786 -27.40 12.27 -32.21
N ALA A 787 -26.28 11.82 -32.78
CA ALA A 787 -26.29 11.10 -34.05
C ALA A 787 -26.92 9.71 -33.89
N ALA A 788 -27.45 9.17 -34.99
CA ALA A 788 -27.97 7.80 -35.01
C ALA A 788 -26.91 6.81 -34.51
N GLY A 789 -27.31 5.92 -33.59
CA GLY A 789 -26.38 4.98 -32.94
C GLY A 789 -25.58 5.55 -31.77
N HIS A 790 -25.88 6.78 -31.29
CA HIS A 790 -25.25 7.39 -30.11
C HIS A 790 -23.72 7.47 -30.18
N ARG A 791 -23.21 7.73 -31.38
CA ARG A 791 -21.76 7.76 -31.66
C ARG A 791 -21.16 9.15 -31.53
N THR A 792 -22.00 10.17 -31.65
CA THR A 792 -21.61 11.55 -31.44
C THR A 792 -22.76 12.35 -30.83
N ALA A 793 -22.42 13.36 -30.03
CA ALA A 793 -23.34 14.32 -29.45
C ALA A 793 -22.87 15.75 -29.73
N ASP A 794 -23.80 16.69 -29.84
CA ASP A 794 -23.52 18.12 -29.92
C ASP A 794 -23.93 18.78 -28.60
N ILE A 795 -22.96 19.38 -27.90
CA ILE A 795 -23.15 20.02 -26.60
C ILE A 795 -23.00 21.53 -26.76
N ALA A 796 -24.09 22.28 -26.56
CA ALA A 796 -24.00 23.72 -26.38
C ALA A 796 -23.42 24.03 -25.01
N THR A 797 -22.32 24.76 -25.02
CA THR A 797 -21.57 25.17 -23.84
C THR A 797 -21.91 26.61 -23.45
N PRO A 798 -21.72 27.01 -22.19
CA PRO A 798 -22.00 28.38 -21.76
C PRO A 798 -21.19 29.44 -22.51
N ASP A 799 -19.93 29.14 -22.83
CA ASP A 799 -18.93 30.15 -23.21
C ASP A 799 -18.23 29.88 -24.56
N ALA A 800 -18.42 28.70 -25.19
CA ALA A 800 -17.66 28.27 -26.37
C ALA A 800 -18.53 27.79 -27.55
N GLY A 801 -19.84 28.06 -27.53
CA GLY A 801 -20.75 27.60 -28.58
C GLY A 801 -20.99 26.08 -28.52
N VAL A 802 -21.15 25.43 -29.67
CA VAL A 802 -21.51 24.01 -29.76
C VAL A 802 -20.26 23.15 -30.00
N LEU A 803 -19.99 22.20 -29.09
CA LEU A 803 -18.92 21.22 -29.21
C LEU A 803 -19.46 19.87 -29.65
N ARG A 804 -18.83 19.30 -30.67
CA ARG A 804 -19.05 17.92 -31.10
C ARG A 804 -18.24 16.99 -30.20
N VAL A 805 -18.92 16.03 -29.57
CA VAL A 805 -18.34 15.03 -28.68
C VAL A 805 -18.50 13.66 -29.31
N ALA A 806 -17.42 12.89 -29.40
CA ALA A 806 -17.45 11.50 -29.81
C ALA A 806 -17.85 10.62 -28.62
N LEU A 807 -18.66 9.59 -28.89
CA LEU A 807 -19.17 8.67 -27.89
C LEU A 807 -18.81 7.24 -28.28
N ALA A 808 -18.46 6.46 -27.26
CA ALA A 808 -18.09 5.06 -27.42
C ALA A 808 -18.63 4.23 -26.26
N ARG A 809 -18.78 2.94 -26.52
CA ARG A 809 -19.06 1.95 -25.49
C ARG A 809 -18.03 0.84 -25.61
N GLN A 810 -17.40 0.52 -24.50
CA GLN A 810 -16.47 -0.59 -24.37
C GLN A 810 -16.95 -1.47 -23.22
N GLU A 811 -17.47 -2.65 -23.55
CA GLU A 811 -18.09 -3.56 -22.59
C GLU A 811 -19.18 -2.84 -21.75
N ASP A 812 -18.92 -2.65 -20.46
CA ASP A 812 -19.80 -1.98 -19.51
C ASP A 812 -19.44 -0.51 -19.23
N ALA A 813 -18.41 0.02 -19.90
CA ALA A 813 -18.00 1.42 -19.83
C ALA A 813 -18.59 2.24 -20.97
N ILE A 814 -19.13 3.41 -20.63
CA ILE A 814 -19.52 4.47 -21.57
C ILE A 814 -18.43 5.52 -21.54
N LEU A 815 -17.93 5.90 -22.72
CA LEU A 815 -16.84 6.85 -22.89
C LEU A 815 -17.29 8.03 -23.75
N ALA A 816 -16.76 9.21 -23.46
CA ALA A 816 -16.96 10.41 -24.27
C ALA A 816 -15.64 11.15 -24.46
N LEU A 817 -15.41 11.67 -25.67
CA LEU A 817 -14.21 12.42 -26.04
C LEU A 817 -14.60 13.71 -26.76
N ALA A 818 -14.14 14.84 -26.24
CA ALA A 818 -14.32 16.17 -26.84
C ALA A 818 -12.96 16.75 -27.22
N LEU A 819 -12.88 17.35 -28.41
CA LEU A 819 -11.70 18.03 -28.97
C LEU A 819 -12.09 19.42 -29.47
N LEU A 820 -11.24 20.41 -29.23
CA LEU A 820 -11.40 21.81 -29.63
C LEU A 820 -10.39 22.23 -30.69
#